data_AF-A0A4S8W3V7-F1
#
_entry.id   AF-A0A4S8W3V7-F1
#
_cell.length_a   1.000
_cell.length_b   1.000
_cell.length_c   1.000
_cell.angle_alpha   90.00
_cell.angle_beta   90.00
_cell.angle_gamma   90.00
#
_symmetry.space_group_name_H-M   'P 1'
#
loop_
_entity.id
_entity.type
_entity.pdbx_description
1 polymer ?
#
loop_
_entity_poly.entity_id
_entity_poly.type
_entity_poly.pdbx_seq_one_letter_code
_entity_poly.pdbx_strand_id
1 'polypeptide(L)'
;MSLHIDTKMEGAAKFYHPYEPYDIQLEFMQTLYECIDQGKIGIFESPTACGSLTWLRDHKRKEFDESIAAIEGDDDEPEWMVQHSREEKKSQVIQKRAELEAKLEKIRQHERKVRNRQENGPTLTKKRKLDDDSGKDVDIVDEEQFALDDYESDDERTKGLKANTGDADLGLSKETQALMQKLGYGLSALSKPEDLEAEDELKIYFCSRTHSQLSQFVNELKRIDLPAAIPAVQEEIKKKDKLHEELKHLSLGARKNLCINSRVSSLKSATAINERCLELQDVKTPKEKKCPFVPNKENEGTVLDFQHHALAKIRDIEDLGSLGKKLGVCPYYATRPAVKPSEIVTLPYPLLLQKTAREALGLSLKNHIVIIDEAHNLMDAISSIHTVEVSLQQLQLARAQLTAYLQRFRNRLKGKNRVYVTQVVRLLDSIASFLSTLDIKKGSEGTVQATELLKGKGVDQINLYKLMHYLQESKLARKVEGYVSLEQQKQQNINAADAGKEATVPVLTHITNLFMVLTNPAREGRLFYTVGADKTETKVKYMLLDPSEHFREIVEEARAVILAGGTMSPMSDYLTRLFPYLDNSRITTLSCGHVIPTTNLFVSPIISSHNNTDFNFTFPSRKSPSTISALGESILQLLPSIPNGCVAFFPSYSYMDQVITSWQKSSSPSQPSLWTRMQKQKTLFKESQATGTEDVLTSYTSAVNTTQKGAFLLAVLNGRLSEGINFSDRLGRCVMVIGLPYANPNTAEQKAKIAYIEEKAVAAGLQAKEAAREFADNNCMRSVNQAIGRAVRHKGDWSAILLFDARYAQKRIQEKLPGWIKASLGGGMGAGRKFRNVEVGLKAFYARKKAEET
;
A
#
# COMPACT_ATOMS: atom_id res chain seq x y z
N MET A 1 -29.06 30.79 29.29
CA MET A 1 -28.28 31.95 28.82
C MET A 1 -26.82 31.54 28.81
N SER A 2 -26.39 30.93 27.71
CA SER A 2 -25.01 30.47 27.54
C SER A 2 -24.27 31.50 26.70
N LEU A 3 -23.29 32.15 27.31
CA LEU A 3 -22.38 33.10 26.68
C LEU A 3 -21.66 32.41 25.52
N HIS A 4 -21.98 32.83 24.29
CA HIS A 4 -21.12 32.62 23.13
C HIS A 4 -19.84 33.42 23.36
N ILE A 5 -18.74 32.72 23.61
CA ILE A 5 -17.41 33.31 23.50
C ILE A 5 -17.05 33.19 22.02
N ASP A 6 -17.44 34.22 21.25
CA ASP A 6 -16.89 34.49 19.92
C ASP A 6 -15.44 34.98 20.08
N THR A 7 -14.50 34.06 20.24
CA THR A 7 -13.11 34.35 19.89
C THR A 7 -12.95 34.17 18.38
N LYS A 8 -13.28 35.23 17.63
CA LYS A 8 -12.81 35.39 16.25
C LYS A 8 -11.28 35.43 16.27
N MET A 9 -10.64 34.32 15.90
CA MET A 9 -9.26 34.34 15.42
C MET A 9 -9.28 34.92 14.00
N GLU A 10 -8.85 36.16 13.85
CA GLU A 10 -8.60 36.78 12.55
C GLU A 10 -7.47 36.04 11.83
N GLY A 11 -7.77 35.38 10.71
CA GLY A 11 -6.77 34.77 9.81
C GLY A 11 -6.86 33.26 9.57
N ALA A 12 -7.76 32.52 10.24
CA ALA A 12 -7.87 31.07 10.03
C ALA A 12 -8.44 30.73 8.64
N ALA A 13 -7.76 29.83 7.91
CA ALA A 13 -8.22 29.35 6.60
C ALA A 13 -9.58 28.66 6.74
N LYS A 14 -10.53 28.97 5.85
CA LYS A 14 -11.85 28.32 5.84
C LYS A 14 -11.74 26.95 5.19
N PHE A 15 -11.79 25.89 5.98
CA PHE A 15 -11.75 24.52 5.48
C PHE A 15 -13.12 24.03 4.99
N TYR A 16 -13.15 23.43 3.81
CA TYR A 16 -14.37 22.88 3.19
C TYR A 16 -14.51 21.40 3.52
N HIS A 17 -15.02 21.10 4.71
CA HIS A 17 -15.26 19.73 5.18
C HIS A 17 -16.72 19.31 4.89
N PRO A 18 -17.01 18.05 4.49
CA PRO A 18 -18.37 17.60 4.17
C PRO A 18 -19.39 17.71 5.32
N TYR A 19 -18.87 17.79 6.55
CA TYR A 19 -19.63 17.92 7.79
C TYR A 19 -19.01 19.01 8.65
N GLU A 20 -19.74 19.50 9.65
CA GLU A 20 -19.16 20.40 10.66
C GLU A 20 -17.98 19.71 11.36
N PRO A 21 -16.74 20.21 11.17
CA PRO A 21 -15.56 19.56 11.72
C PRO A 21 -15.48 19.79 13.23
N TYR A 22 -14.96 18.81 13.97
CA TYR A 22 -14.63 18.99 15.38
C TYR A 22 -13.41 19.92 15.53
N ASP A 23 -13.26 20.56 16.69
CA ASP A 23 -12.10 21.44 16.98
C ASP A 23 -10.75 20.75 16.71
N ILE A 24 -10.64 19.47 17.08
CA ILE A 24 -9.45 18.64 16.85
C ILE A 24 -9.18 18.44 15.34
N GLN A 25 -10.24 18.34 14.52
CA GLN A 25 -10.10 18.23 13.07
C GLN A 25 -9.69 19.57 12.45
N LEU A 26 -10.17 20.69 12.99
CA LEU A 26 -9.73 22.03 12.58
C LEU A 26 -8.23 22.24 12.89
N GLU A 27 -7.80 21.90 14.11
CA GLU A 27 -6.39 21.93 14.51
C GLU A 27 -5.52 21.09 13.58
N PHE A 28 -5.99 19.87 13.25
CA PHE A 28 -5.32 19.02 12.27
C PHE A 28 -5.20 19.68 10.90
N MET A 29 -6.31 20.20 10.35
CA MET A 29 -6.32 20.79 9.02
C MET A 29 -5.44 22.03 8.93
N GLN A 30 -5.41 22.84 9.98
CA GLN A 30 -4.53 24.01 10.10
C GLN A 30 -3.06 23.59 10.16
N THR A 31 -2.71 22.63 11.01
CA THR A 31 -1.33 22.14 11.12
C THR A 31 -0.86 21.49 9.82
N LEU A 32 -1.73 20.75 9.14
CA LEU A 32 -1.46 20.17 7.82
C LEU A 32 -1.20 21.27 6.78
N TYR A 33 -2.03 22.30 6.74
CA TYR A 33 -1.89 23.44 5.83
C TYR A 33 -0.53 24.12 6.02
N GLU A 34 -0.18 24.48 7.26
CA GLU A 34 1.09 25.14 7.58
C GLU A 34 2.31 24.28 7.27
N CYS A 35 2.22 22.97 7.55
CA CYS A 35 3.29 22.02 7.24
C CYS A 35 3.57 21.93 5.74
N ILE A 36 2.53 21.95 4.91
CA ILE A 36 2.66 21.93 3.45
C ILE A 36 3.22 23.27 2.95
N ASP A 37 2.72 24.39 3.48
CA ASP A 37 3.15 25.74 3.09
C ASP A 37 4.66 25.94 3.32
N GLN A 38 5.15 25.46 4.46
CA GLN A 38 6.56 25.52 4.86
C GLN A 38 7.44 24.44 4.20
N GLY A 39 6.88 23.53 3.40
CA GLY A 39 7.64 22.44 2.77
C GLY A 39 8.24 21.45 3.76
N LYS A 40 7.52 21.17 4.86
CA LYS A 40 7.98 20.30 5.94
C LYS A 40 7.46 18.87 5.80
N ILE A 41 8.00 17.99 6.65
CA ILE A 41 7.52 16.62 6.82
C ILE A 41 6.51 16.60 7.97
N GLY A 42 5.29 16.17 7.70
CA GLY A 42 4.22 16.04 8.68
C GLY A 42 4.05 14.60 9.13
N ILE A 43 3.97 14.34 10.44
CA ILE A 43 3.60 13.03 11.00
C ILE A 43 2.36 13.24 11.87
N PHE A 44 1.22 12.77 11.38
CA PHE A 44 -0.07 13.12 11.96
C PHE A 44 -0.94 11.90 12.29
N GLU A 45 -1.63 11.98 13.44
CA GLU A 45 -2.55 10.96 13.93
C GLU A 45 -4.02 11.29 13.58
N SER A 46 -4.36 11.40 12.28
CA SER A 46 -5.74 11.48 11.77
C SER A 46 -5.72 11.47 10.22
N PRO A 47 -6.75 10.91 9.53
CA PRO A 47 -6.76 10.80 8.07
C PRO A 47 -7.37 12.01 7.32
N THR A 48 -7.53 13.17 7.94
CA THR A 48 -8.32 14.29 7.36
C THR A 48 -7.59 15.06 6.24
N ALA A 49 -7.74 14.65 4.99
CA ALA A 49 -7.09 15.29 3.83
C ALA A 49 -7.63 16.68 3.42
N CYS A 50 -8.70 17.20 4.03
CA CYS A 50 -9.34 18.46 3.58
C CYS A 50 -8.42 19.70 3.68
N GLY A 51 -7.45 19.70 4.61
CA GLY A 51 -6.47 20.79 4.74
C GLY A 51 -5.56 20.94 3.52
N SER A 52 -5.13 19.84 2.91
CA SER A 52 -4.24 19.88 1.73
C SER A 52 -4.97 20.35 0.47
N LEU A 53 -6.26 20.06 0.33
CA LEU A 53 -7.09 20.55 -0.77
C LEU A 53 -7.29 22.05 -0.71
N THR A 54 -7.53 22.57 0.49
CA THR A 54 -7.68 24.02 0.73
C THR A 54 -6.37 24.72 0.40
N TRP A 55 -5.24 24.19 0.89
CA TRP A 55 -3.91 24.69 0.54
C TRP A 55 -3.65 24.70 -0.97
N LEU A 56 -4.02 23.63 -1.70
CA LEU A 56 -3.80 23.56 -3.14
C LEU A 56 -4.55 24.66 -3.89
N ARG A 57 -5.79 24.96 -3.49
CA ARG A 57 -6.59 26.04 -4.08
C ARG A 57 -5.99 27.41 -3.79
N ASP A 58 -5.60 27.66 -2.53
CA ASP A 58 -4.98 28.91 -2.11
C ASP A 58 -3.60 29.12 -2.78
N HIS A 59 -2.79 28.06 -2.91
CA HIS A 59 -1.51 28.10 -3.62
C HIS A 59 -1.70 28.44 -5.08
N LYS A 60 -2.63 27.79 -5.79
CA LYS A 60 -2.94 28.10 -7.19
C LYS A 60 -3.39 29.54 -7.38
N ARG A 61 -4.09 30.11 -6.40
CA ARG A 61 -4.50 31.52 -6.42
C ARG A 61 -3.30 32.45 -6.23
N LYS A 62 -2.44 32.18 -5.24
CA LYS A 62 -1.22 32.94 -4.99
C LYS A 62 -0.28 32.90 -6.20
N GLU A 63 -0.01 31.71 -6.73
CA GLU A 63 0.85 31.50 -7.90
C GLU A 63 0.30 32.24 -9.13
N PHE A 64 -1.02 32.24 -9.33
CA PHE A 64 -1.65 33.05 -10.37
C PHE A 64 -1.40 34.54 -10.14
N ASP A 65 -1.68 35.07 -8.95
CA ASP A 65 -1.49 36.48 -8.62
C ASP A 65 -0.01 36.90 -8.74
N GLU A 66 0.92 36.05 -8.30
CA GLU A 66 2.38 36.23 -8.42
C GLU A 66 2.85 36.19 -9.89
N SER A 67 2.32 35.27 -10.71
CA SER A 67 2.66 35.18 -12.14
C SER A 67 2.23 36.39 -12.97
N ILE A 68 1.21 37.10 -12.47
CA ILE A 68 0.74 38.37 -13.02
C ILE A 68 1.59 39.52 -12.45
N ALA A 69 1.91 39.51 -11.16
CA ALA A 69 2.74 40.54 -10.53
C ALA A 69 4.19 40.55 -11.05
N ALA A 70 4.76 39.39 -11.34
CA ALA A 70 6.13 39.22 -11.86
C ALA A 70 6.34 39.76 -13.28
N ILE A 71 5.29 40.23 -13.95
CA ILE A 71 5.42 41.01 -15.18
C ILE A 71 5.87 42.41 -14.77
N GLU A 72 7.17 42.63 -14.73
CA GLU A 72 7.80 43.94 -14.60
C GLU A 72 8.21 44.41 -16.00
N GLY A 73 8.01 45.70 -16.29
CA GLY A 73 8.53 46.33 -17.51
C GLY A 73 9.97 46.76 -17.31
N ASP A 74 10.73 46.92 -18.40
CA ASP A 74 12.04 47.58 -18.36
C ASP A 74 11.90 49.03 -17.83
N ASP A 75 12.98 49.61 -17.30
CA ASP A 75 13.01 50.98 -16.75
C ASP A 75 12.50 52.07 -17.72
N ASP A 76 12.45 51.78 -19.02
CA ASP A 76 11.98 52.67 -20.10
C ASP A 76 10.51 52.44 -20.52
N GLU A 77 9.81 51.44 -19.97
CA GLU A 77 8.41 51.13 -20.33
C GLU A 77 7.38 51.93 -19.51
N PRO A 78 6.40 52.59 -20.15
CA PRO A 78 5.34 53.29 -19.44
C PRO A 78 4.47 52.35 -18.60
N GLU A 79 4.09 52.78 -17.39
CA GLU A 79 3.30 51.99 -16.42
C GLU A 79 1.97 51.44 -16.97
N TRP A 80 1.33 52.18 -17.89
CA TRP A 80 0.09 51.74 -18.56
C TRP A 80 0.30 50.54 -19.50
N MET A 81 1.50 50.39 -20.09
CA MET A 81 1.85 49.29 -20.99
C MET A 81 2.11 48.01 -20.20
N VAL A 82 2.80 48.11 -19.07
CA VAL A 82 2.99 47.01 -18.12
C VAL A 82 1.65 46.55 -17.55
N GLN A 83 0.76 47.50 -17.20
CA GLN A 83 -0.58 47.19 -16.72
C GLN A 83 -1.47 46.52 -17.78
N HIS A 84 -1.40 46.96 -19.04
CA HIS A 84 -2.09 46.30 -20.15
C HIS A 84 -1.57 44.87 -20.38
N SER A 85 -0.26 44.65 -20.35
CA SER A 85 0.35 43.32 -20.46
C SER A 85 -0.08 42.37 -19.33
N ARG A 86 -0.21 42.89 -18.10
CA ARG A 86 -0.76 42.16 -16.94
C ARG A 86 -2.22 41.79 -17.16
N GLU A 87 -3.05 42.71 -17.61
CA GLU A 87 -4.47 42.48 -17.89
C GLU A 87 -4.69 41.50 -19.06
N GLU A 88 -3.89 41.60 -20.12
CA GLU A 88 -3.97 40.71 -21.28
C GLU A 88 -3.59 39.27 -20.92
N LYS A 89 -2.47 39.05 -20.23
CA LYS A 89 -2.06 37.72 -19.76
C LYS A 89 -3.08 37.13 -18.80
N LYS A 90 -3.63 37.96 -17.90
CA LYS A 90 -4.70 37.57 -16.97
C LYS A 90 -5.94 37.09 -17.73
N SER A 91 -6.42 37.84 -18.72
CA SER A 91 -7.57 37.45 -19.55
C SER A 91 -7.29 36.20 -20.38
N GLN A 92 -6.09 36.04 -20.95
CA GLN A 92 -5.71 34.85 -21.72
C GLN A 92 -5.72 33.57 -20.87
N VAL A 93 -5.16 33.61 -19.65
CA VAL A 93 -5.13 32.45 -18.75
C VAL A 93 -6.53 32.08 -18.27
N ILE A 94 -7.34 33.09 -17.91
CA ILE A 94 -8.74 32.91 -17.52
C ILE A 94 -9.54 32.28 -18.66
N GLN A 95 -9.40 32.80 -19.88
CA GLN A 95 -10.09 32.29 -21.06
C GLN A 95 -9.71 30.84 -21.37
N LYS A 96 -8.41 30.50 -21.35
CA LYS A 96 -7.94 29.12 -21.57
C LYS A 96 -8.51 28.15 -20.53
N ARG A 97 -8.54 28.52 -19.24
CA ARG A 97 -9.14 27.69 -18.17
C ARG A 97 -10.66 27.56 -18.35
N ALA A 98 -11.35 28.65 -18.65
CA ALA A 98 -12.80 28.63 -18.89
C ALA A 98 -13.18 27.78 -20.11
N GLU A 99 -12.38 27.78 -21.18
CA GLU A 99 -12.58 26.94 -22.36
C GLU A 99 -12.37 25.44 -22.05
N LEU A 100 -11.35 25.11 -21.26
CA LEU A 100 -11.11 23.74 -20.78
C LEU A 100 -12.29 23.26 -19.93
N GLU A 101 -12.74 24.06 -18.97
CA GLU A 101 -13.88 23.71 -18.11
C GLU A 101 -15.18 23.57 -18.89
N ALA A 102 -15.43 24.45 -19.88
CA ALA A 102 -16.59 24.33 -20.76
C ALA A 102 -16.56 23.03 -21.60
N LYS A 103 -15.38 22.55 -22.03
CA LYS A 103 -15.23 21.25 -22.70
C LYS A 103 -15.56 20.09 -21.75
N LEU A 104 -15.00 20.11 -20.53
CA LEU A 104 -15.28 19.08 -19.51
C LEU A 104 -16.75 19.03 -19.13
N GLU A 105 -17.41 20.19 -19.02
CA GLU A 105 -18.83 20.24 -18.70
C GLU A 105 -19.72 19.71 -19.82
N LYS A 106 -19.43 20.02 -21.09
CA LYS A 106 -20.16 19.43 -22.23
C LYS A 106 -20.13 17.91 -22.16
N ILE A 107 -18.98 17.35 -21.76
CA ILE A 107 -18.81 15.90 -21.55
C ILE A 107 -19.67 15.42 -20.37
N ARG A 108 -19.65 16.11 -19.23
CA ARG A 108 -20.52 15.79 -18.07
C ARG A 108 -22.00 15.80 -18.44
N GLN A 109 -22.45 16.81 -19.18
CA GLN A 109 -23.84 16.92 -19.63
C GLN A 109 -24.20 15.79 -20.60
N HIS A 110 -23.31 15.42 -21.51
CA HIS A 110 -23.52 14.28 -22.40
C HIS A 110 -23.65 12.97 -21.61
N GLU A 111 -22.76 12.73 -20.64
CA GLU A 111 -22.84 11.55 -19.77
C GLU A 111 -24.11 11.53 -18.91
N ARG A 112 -24.52 12.67 -18.33
CA ARG A 112 -25.77 12.80 -17.57
C ARG A 112 -26.99 12.49 -18.45
N LYS A 113 -27.01 12.96 -19.70
CA LYS A 113 -28.08 12.66 -20.68
C LYS A 113 -28.11 11.18 -21.05
N VAL A 114 -26.95 10.54 -21.25
CA VAL A 114 -26.85 9.11 -21.54
C VAL A 114 -27.31 8.28 -20.34
N ARG A 115 -26.89 8.64 -19.12
CA ARG A 115 -27.31 7.97 -17.88
C ARG A 115 -28.82 8.11 -17.63
N ASN A 116 -29.39 9.31 -17.75
CA ASN A 116 -30.83 9.51 -17.59
C ASN A 116 -31.64 8.75 -18.65
N ARG A 117 -31.12 8.59 -19.88
CA ARG A 117 -31.73 7.73 -20.90
C ARG A 117 -31.61 6.24 -20.58
N GLN A 118 -30.57 5.81 -19.86
CA GLN A 118 -30.41 4.42 -19.40
C GLN A 118 -31.26 4.11 -18.17
N GLU A 119 -31.46 5.07 -17.26
CA GLU A 119 -32.28 4.92 -16.04
C GLU A 119 -33.80 5.07 -16.32
N ASN A 120 -34.20 5.96 -17.25
CA ASN A 120 -35.62 6.29 -17.52
C ASN A 120 -36.12 5.91 -18.93
N GLY A 121 -35.28 5.31 -19.78
CA GLY A 121 -35.68 4.88 -21.12
C GLY A 121 -36.20 3.44 -21.14
N PRO A 122 -37.08 3.07 -22.09
CA PRO A 122 -37.48 1.67 -22.26
C PRO A 122 -36.24 0.83 -22.57
N THR A 123 -36.12 -0.33 -21.93
CA THR A 123 -35.01 -1.28 -22.08
C THR A 123 -34.85 -1.74 -23.54
N LEU A 124 -33.97 -1.07 -24.28
CA LEU A 124 -33.59 -1.50 -25.62
C LEU A 124 -32.45 -2.52 -25.52
N THR A 125 -32.82 -3.79 -25.47
CA THR A 125 -31.92 -4.92 -25.76
C THR A 125 -31.48 -4.84 -27.22
N LYS A 126 -30.32 -4.23 -27.48
CA LYS A 126 -29.49 -4.57 -28.65
C LYS A 126 -28.15 -5.09 -28.17
N LYS A 127 -28.09 -6.39 -27.91
CA LYS A 127 -26.83 -7.14 -27.92
C LYS A 127 -26.21 -6.93 -29.31
N ARG A 128 -25.10 -6.20 -29.35
CA ARG A 128 -24.24 -6.14 -30.52
C ARG A 128 -23.63 -7.54 -30.64
N LYS A 129 -24.04 -8.28 -31.69
CA LYS A 129 -23.46 -9.56 -32.06
C LYS A 129 -21.98 -9.30 -32.41
N LEU A 130 -21.07 -9.85 -31.62
CA LEU A 130 -19.69 -10.01 -32.04
C LEU A 130 -19.68 -11.26 -32.93
N ASP A 131 -19.26 -11.11 -34.17
CA ASP A 131 -19.04 -12.25 -35.06
C ASP A 131 -17.92 -13.12 -34.48
N ASP A 132 -18.25 -14.39 -34.28
CA ASP A 132 -17.36 -15.47 -33.87
C ASP A 132 -16.78 -16.06 -35.15
N ASP A 133 -15.62 -15.55 -35.56
CA ASP A 133 -14.83 -16.13 -36.65
C ASP A 133 -13.91 -17.20 -36.06
N SER A 134 -14.42 -18.43 -36.02
CA SER A 134 -13.64 -19.62 -35.65
C SER A 134 -12.81 -20.08 -36.86
N GLY A 135 -11.75 -19.32 -37.16
CA GLY A 135 -10.67 -19.76 -38.04
C GLY A 135 -9.77 -20.79 -37.34
N LYS A 136 -9.82 -22.04 -37.81
CA LYS A 136 -8.87 -23.09 -37.43
C LYS A 136 -7.58 -22.88 -38.23
N ASP A 137 -6.56 -22.30 -37.61
CA ASP A 137 -5.19 -22.43 -38.08
C ASP A 137 -4.31 -23.02 -36.97
N VAL A 138 -3.64 -24.12 -37.32
CA VAL A 138 -2.69 -24.82 -36.48
C VAL A 138 -1.36 -24.06 -36.57
N ASP A 139 -1.08 -23.21 -35.58
CA ASP A 139 0.14 -22.41 -35.50
C ASP A 139 1.38 -23.31 -35.32
N ILE A 140 2.32 -23.26 -36.27
CA ILE A 140 3.73 -23.61 -36.06
C ILE A 140 4.40 -22.37 -35.43
N VAL A 141 4.73 -22.43 -34.15
CA VAL A 141 5.43 -21.34 -33.45
C VAL A 141 6.90 -21.33 -33.88
N ASP A 142 7.33 -20.23 -34.53
CA ASP A 142 8.70 -20.04 -35.00
C ASP A 142 9.69 -19.89 -33.82
N GLU A 143 10.70 -20.75 -33.77
CA GLU A 143 11.71 -20.80 -32.70
C GLU A 143 12.62 -19.56 -32.70
N GLU A 144 12.55 -18.70 -33.72
CA GLU A 144 13.30 -17.42 -33.80
C GLU A 144 12.93 -16.41 -32.71
N GLN A 145 11.69 -16.44 -32.20
CA GLN A 145 11.21 -15.46 -31.21
C GLN A 145 11.96 -15.54 -29.86
N PHE A 146 12.51 -16.71 -29.53
CA PHE A 146 13.14 -16.98 -28.23
C PHE A 146 14.65 -16.75 -28.21
N ALA A 147 15.27 -16.42 -29.35
CA ALA A 147 16.71 -16.12 -29.40
C ALA A 147 17.02 -14.78 -28.72
N LEU A 148 18.13 -14.72 -27.95
CA LEU A 148 18.63 -13.47 -27.37
C LEU A 148 19.17 -12.56 -28.48
N ASP A 149 18.83 -11.29 -28.40
CA ASP A 149 19.36 -10.27 -29.30
C ASP A 149 20.82 -9.96 -28.91
N ASP A 150 21.55 -9.29 -29.79
CA ASP A 150 22.97 -9.03 -29.59
C ASP A 150 23.21 -7.97 -28.50
N TYR A 151 24.07 -8.30 -27.53
CA TYR A 151 24.45 -7.39 -26.44
C TYR A 151 25.87 -6.86 -26.63
N GLU A 152 26.03 -5.53 -26.75
CA GLU A 152 27.32 -4.83 -26.91
C GLU A 152 27.59 -3.94 -25.69
N SER A 153 28.61 -4.29 -24.91
CA SER A 153 28.91 -3.71 -23.58
C SER A 153 29.94 -2.56 -23.59
N ASP A 154 30.40 -2.09 -24.76
CA ASP A 154 31.69 -1.36 -24.86
C ASP A 154 31.58 0.18 -24.96
N ASP A 155 30.40 0.79 -24.82
CA ASP A 155 30.28 2.25 -24.72
C ASP A 155 30.39 2.74 -23.27
N GLU A 156 31.60 2.71 -22.68
CA GLU A 156 31.94 3.65 -21.61
C GLU A 156 33.41 4.08 -21.65
N ARG A 157 33.59 5.42 -21.62
CA ARG A 157 34.82 6.21 -21.41
C ARG A 157 35.63 6.62 -22.65
N THR A 158 35.08 7.53 -23.44
CA THR A 158 35.82 8.71 -23.94
C THR A 158 34.85 9.72 -24.58
N LYS A 159 34.24 10.58 -23.75
CA LYS A 159 33.86 11.96 -24.11
C LYS A 159 33.56 12.71 -22.82
N GLY A 160 34.55 13.46 -22.36
CA GLY A 160 34.40 14.38 -21.23
C GLY A 160 33.60 15.62 -21.63
N LEU A 161 32.79 16.09 -20.68
CA LEU A 161 32.54 17.49 -20.35
C LEU A 161 32.35 18.46 -21.53
N LYS A 162 31.10 18.56 -22.03
CA LYS A 162 30.48 19.86 -22.40
C LYS A 162 28.95 19.82 -22.20
N ALA A 163 28.51 20.71 -21.31
CA ALA A 163 27.21 21.40 -21.23
C ALA A 163 25.88 20.62 -21.07
N ASN A 164 25.26 20.86 -19.91
CA ASN A 164 23.84 20.79 -19.54
C ASN A 164 22.83 20.81 -20.70
N THR A 165 22.14 19.69 -20.90
CA THR A 165 20.69 19.63 -21.20
C THR A 165 20.13 18.43 -20.45
N GLY A 166 19.13 18.66 -19.60
CA GLY A 166 18.66 17.72 -18.60
C GLY A 166 17.81 16.58 -19.16
N ASP A 167 18.45 15.53 -19.66
CA ASP A 167 17.81 14.25 -19.91
C ASP A 167 18.64 13.17 -19.19
N ALA A 168 18.20 12.84 -17.98
CA ALA A 168 18.83 11.81 -17.16
C ALA A 168 18.44 10.44 -17.70
N ASP A 169 19.47 9.66 -18.02
CA ASP A 169 19.49 8.27 -18.46
C ASP A 169 18.39 7.38 -17.82
N LEU A 170 17.38 7.03 -18.61
CA LEU A 170 16.11 6.39 -18.18
C LEU A 170 16.20 4.88 -17.90
N GLY A 171 17.37 4.25 -17.84
CA GLY A 171 17.51 2.82 -17.48
C GLY A 171 16.66 1.83 -18.32
N LEU A 172 16.18 2.25 -19.50
CA LEU A 172 15.36 1.49 -20.43
C LEU A 172 16.25 1.01 -21.59
N SER A 173 16.09 -0.26 -22.02
CA SER A 173 16.87 -0.78 -23.16
C SER A 173 16.67 0.10 -24.40
N LYS A 174 17.71 0.25 -25.23
CA LYS A 174 17.67 1.02 -26.48
C LYS A 174 16.49 0.63 -27.39
N GLU A 175 16.07 -0.65 -27.40
CA GLU A 175 14.88 -1.06 -28.17
C GLU A 175 13.57 -0.61 -27.53
N THR A 176 13.51 -0.49 -26.20
CA THR A 176 12.32 -0.01 -25.48
C THR A 176 12.17 1.50 -25.65
N GLN A 177 13.26 2.25 -25.65
CA GLN A 177 13.28 3.67 -26.01
C GLN A 177 12.94 3.90 -27.50
N ALA A 178 13.48 3.06 -28.40
CA ALA A 178 13.14 3.11 -29.83
C ALA A 178 11.68 2.71 -30.10
N LEU A 179 11.13 1.74 -29.34
CA LEU A 179 9.72 1.37 -29.38
C LEU A 179 8.85 2.52 -28.87
N MET A 180 9.25 3.21 -27.79
CA MET A 180 8.57 4.41 -27.31
C MET A 180 8.61 5.54 -28.34
N GLN A 181 9.75 5.81 -28.98
CA GLN A 181 9.84 6.79 -30.08
C GLN A 181 8.97 6.41 -31.29
N LYS A 182 8.96 5.13 -31.69
CA LYS A 182 8.20 4.64 -32.85
C LYS A 182 6.69 4.56 -32.58
N LEU A 183 6.30 4.37 -31.32
CA LEU A 183 4.91 4.42 -30.83
C LEU A 183 4.43 5.84 -30.47
N GLY A 184 5.28 6.87 -30.61
CA GLY A 184 4.91 8.28 -30.38
C GLY A 184 5.04 8.77 -28.92
N TYR A 185 5.75 8.03 -28.07
CA TYR A 185 5.95 8.31 -26.64
C TYR A 185 7.36 8.84 -26.30
N GLY A 186 8.12 9.32 -27.28
CA GLY A 186 9.36 10.06 -27.01
C GLY A 186 9.05 11.49 -26.60
N LEU A 187 9.71 12.00 -25.55
CA LEU A 187 9.61 13.39 -25.08
C LEU A 187 9.91 14.44 -26.17
N SER A 188 10.45 14.07 -27.34
CA SER A 188 10.70 14.98 -28.46
C SER A 188 9.75 14.85 -29.66
N ALA A 189 8.68 14.05 -29.58
CA ALA A 189 7.68 13.93 -30.65
C ALA A 189 6.49 14.89 -30.52
N LEU A 190 6.47 15.74 -29.48
CA LEU A 190 5.66 16.95 -29.41
C LEU A 190 6.49 18.14 -29.93
N SER A 191 6.73 18.19 -31.23
CA SER A 191 7.30 19.37 -31.89
C SER A 191 6.29 19.95 -32.88
N LYS A 192 5.22 20.51 -32.31
CA LYS A 192 4.64 21.77 -32.76
C LYS A 192 4.49 22.66 -31.51
N PRO A 193 5.24 23.77 -31.39
CA PRO A 193 5.31 24.58 -30.17
C PRO A 193 4.08 25.47 -29.91
N GLU A 194 2.93 25.21 -30.55
CA GLU A 194 1.79 26.14 -30.49
C GLU A 194 0.49 25.55 -29.92
N ASP A 195 0.38 24.24 -29.69
CA ASP A 195 -0.83 23.64 -29.12
C ASP A 195 -0.51 22.62 -27.99
N LEU A 196 -0.72 23.04 -26.74
CA LEU A 196 -0.97 22.20 -25.55
C LEU A 196 0.22 21.44 -24.91
N GLU A 197 1.31 22.13 -24.55
CA GLU A 197 2.06 21.70 -23.34
C GLU A 197 1.25 22.12 -22.11
N ALA A 198 0.43 21.22 -21.58
CA ALA A 198 -0.08 21.40 -20.23
C ALA A 198 1.13 21.42 -19.28
N GLU A 199 1.42 22.58 -18.71
CA GLU A 199 2.45 22.75 -17.68
C GLU A 199 2.19 21.75 -16.54
N ASP A 200 3.26 21.19 -15.99
CA ASP A 200 3.18 20.21 -14.90
C ASP A 200 2.74 20.92 -13.61
N GLU A 201 1.43 21.11 -13.44
CA GLU A 201 0.86 21.82 -12.29
C GLU A 201 1.23 21.11 -10.98
N LEU A 202 1.31 21.84 -9.86
CA LEU A 202 1.52 21.21 -8.55
C LEU A 202 0.39 20.21 -8.22
N LYS A 203 0.77 18.98 -7.84
CA LYS A 203 -0.14 17.87 -7.56
C LYS A 203 -0.04 17.37 -6.13
N ILE A 204 -1.12 16.74 -5.68
CA ILE A 204 -1.15 15.92 -4.47
C ILE A 204 -1.16 14.45 -4.87
N TYR A 205 -0.08 13.74 -4.55
CA TYR A 205 -0.02 12.29 -4.61
C TYR A 205 -0.59 11.71 -3.32
N PHE A 206 -1.77 11.09 -3.39
CA PHE A 206 -2.38 10.42 -2.25
C PHE A 206 -2.14 8.92 -2.35
N CYS A 207 -1.48 8.36 -1.34
CA CYS A 207 -1.03 6.98 -1.33
C CYS A 207 -1.61 6.20 -0.17
N SER A 208 -2.15 5.01 -0.44
CA SER A 208 -2.69 4.12 0.60
C SER A 208 -2.27 2.67 0.37
N ARG A 209 -2.35 1.87 1.42
CA ARG A 209 -1.94 0.46 1.41
C ARG A 209 -2.81 -0.41 0.52
N THR A 210 -4.13 -0.21 0.54
CA THR A 210 -5.09 -1.10 -0.13
C THR A 210 -6.00 -0.36 -1.14
N HIS A 211 -6.49 -1.12 -2.13
CA HIS A 211 -7.44 -0.60 -3.14
C HIS A 211 -8.77 -0.14 -2.52
N SER A 212 -9.25 -0.83 -1.47
CA SER A 212 -10.48 -0.47 -0.78
C SER A 212 -10.36 0.88 -0.06
N GLN A 213 -9.22 1.16 0.57
CA GLN A 213 -8.95 2.48 1.18
C GLN A 213 -8.92 3.60 0.14
N LEU A 214 -8.26 3.37 -1.01
CA LEU A 214 -8.27 4.34 -2.11
C LEU A 214 -9.71 4.59 -2.60
N SER A 215 -10.51 3.54 -2.73
CA SER A 215 -11.92 3.65 -3.15
C SER A 215 -12.75 4.42 -2.10
N GLN A 216 -12.49 4.21 -0.81
CA GLN A 216 -13.10 4.97 0.27
C GLN A 216 -12.74 6.45 0.20
N PHE A 217 -11.46 6.78 0.02
CA PHE A 217 -10.99 8.15 -0.14
C PHE A 217 -11.65 8.83 -1.35
N VAL A 218 -11.72 8.15 -2.49
CA VAL A 218 -12.38 8.66 -3.70
C VAL A 218 -13.87 8.95 -3.45
N ASN A 219 -14.56 8.14 -2.66
CA ASN A 219 -15.96 8.35 -2.31
C ASN A 219 -16.16 9.50 -1.32
N GLU A 220 -15.22 9.74 -0.40
CA GLU A 220 -15.25 10.94 0.45
C GLU A 220 -14.92 12.20 -0.36
N LEU A 221 -13.98 12.11 -1.31
CA LEU A 221 -13.62 13.22 -2.20
C LEU A 221 -14.81 13.69 -3.05
N LYS A 222 -15.68 12.77 -3.49
CA LYS A 222 -16.93 13.07 -4.21
C LYS A 222 -17.93 13.90 -3.38
N ARG A 223 -17.79 13.96 -2.05
CA ARG A 223 -18.69 14.71 -1.15
C ARG A 223 -18.18 16.12 -0.83
N ILE A 224 -16.93 16.41 -1.15
CA ILE A 224 -16.30 17.71 -0.86
C ILE A 224 -16.69 18.69 -1.97
N ASP A 225 -17.19 19.86 -1.60
CA ASP A 225 -17.45 20.98 -2.50
C ASP A 225 -16.44 22.10 -2.23
N LEU A 226 -15.56 22.37 -3.20
CA LEU A 226 -14.50 23.37 -3.09
C LEU A 226 -14.82 24.58 -3.98
N PRO A 227 -14.44 25.80 -3.56
CA PRO A 227 -14.49 26.95 -4.45
C PRO A 227 -13.47 26.78 -5.59
N ALA A 228 -13.75 27.45 -6.71
CA ALA A 228 -12.79 27.57 -7.80
C ALA A 228 -11.45 28.15 -7.31
N ALA A 229 -10.34 27.67 -7.88
CA ALA A 229 -9.01 28.15 -7.53
C ALA A 229 -8.84 29.65 -7.86
N ILE A 230 -9.51 30.13 -8.92
CA ILE A 230 -9.49 31.54 -9.31
C ILE A 230 -10.93 32.09 -9.35
N PRO A 231 -11.29 33.05 -8.47
CA PRO A 231 -12.63 33.64 -8.43
C PRO A 231 -13.08 34.29 -9.75
N ALA A 232 -12.15 34.88 -10.51
CA ALA A 232 -12.45 35.49 -11.81
C ALA A 232 -12.87 34.47 -12.89
N VAL A 233 -12.31 33.26 -12.84
CA VAL A 233 -12.71 32.14 -13.70
C VAL A 233 -14.15 31.73 -13.36
N GLN A 234 -14.47 31.63 -12.07
CA GLN A 234 -15.84 31.34 -11.61
C GLN A 234 -16.86 32.40 -12.05
N GLU A 235 -16.49 33.68 -12.15
CA GLU A 235 -17.37 34.74 -12.66
C GLU A 235 -17.61 34.64 -14.17
N GLU A 236 -16.58 34.38 -14.97
CA GLU A 236 -16.74 34.15 -16.41
C GLU A 236 -17.54 32.89 -16.72
N ILE A 237 -17.33 31.84 -15.93
CA ILE A 237 -18.05 30.58 -16.00
C ILE A 237 -19.52 30.80 -15.67
N LYS A 238 -19.83 31.49 -14.56
CA LYS A 238 -21.21 31.85 -14.15
C LYS A 238 -21.94 32.70 -15.18
N LYS A 239 -21.23 33.53 -15.96
CA LYS A 239 -21.81 34.30 -17.07
C LYS A 239 -22.23 33.44 -18.26
N LYS A 240 -21.60 32.26 -18.44
CA LYS A 240 -21.86 31.35 -19.58
C LYS A 240 -22.79 30.18 -19.25
N ASP A 241 -22.85 29.72 -18.01
CA ASP A 241 -23.88 28.79 -17.47
C ASP A 241 -23.64 28.61 -15.94
N LYS A 242 -24.59 28.06 -15.18
CA LYS A 242 -24.43 27.75 -13.73
C LYS A 242 -23.41 26.62 -13.47
N LEU A 243 -22.15 26.86 -13.76
CA LEU A 243 -21.07 25.87 -13.79
C LEU A 243 -20.10 26.09 -12.63
N HIS A 244 -19.51 24.99 -12.14
CA HIS A 244 -18.57 24.96 -11.02
C HIS A 244 -17.29 24.22 -11.44
N GLU A 245 -16.14 24.77 -11.05
CA GLU A 245 -14.83 24.12 -11.23
C GLU A 245 -14.76 22.89 -10.30
N GLU A 246 -14.93 21.68 -10.84
CA GLU A 246 -14.72 20.46 -10.06
C GLU A 246 -13.24 20.07 -10.01
N LEU A 247 -12.86 19.36 -8.96
CA LEU A 247 -11.52 18.86 -8.72
C LEU A 247 -11.10 17.80 -9.75
N LYS A 248 -9.91 17.98 -10.35
CA LYS A 248 -9.36 17.06 -11.37
C LYS A 248 -8.62 15.91 -10.69
N HIS A 249 -9.28 14.76 -10.57
CA HIS A 249 -8.76 13.57 -9.90
C HIS A 249 -8.43 12.46 -10.89
N LEU A 250 -7.35 11.71 -10.62
CA LEU A 250 -6.96 10.52 -11.37
C LEU A 250 -6.59 9.38 -10.43
N SER A 251 -7.13 8.18 -10.69
CA SER A 251 -6.73 6.95 -10.00
C SER A 251 -5.74 6.13 -10.84
N LEU A 252 -4.59 5.79 -10.26
CA LEU A 252 -3.61 4.89 -10.86
C LEU A 252 -3.72 3.49 -10.25
N GLY A 253 -3.67 2.47 -11.10
CA GLY A 253 -3.80 1.07 -10.72
C GLY A 253 -2.85 0.16 -11.47
N ALA A 254 -2.68 -1.06 -10.97
CA ALA A 254 -1.90 -2.09 -11.65
C ALA A 254 -2.62 -2.62 -12.90
N ARG A 255 -1.88 -3.26 -13.81
CA ARG A 255 -2.45 -3.93 -15.00
C ARG A 255 -3.55 -4.93 -14.64
N LYS A 256 -3.42 -5.60 -13.49
CA LYS A 256 -4.44 -6.54 -12.97
C LYS A 256 -5.82 -5.88 -12.80
N ASN A 257 -5.86 -4.60 -12.45
CA ASN A 257 -7.11 -3.87 -12.20
C ASN A 257 -7.64 -3.17 -13.47
N LEU A 258 -6.73 -2.69 -14.33
CA LEU A 258 -7.08 -1.84 -15.48
C LEU A 258 -7.10 -2.57 -16.83
N CYS A 259 -6.67 -3.84 -16.92
CA CYS A 259 -6.65 -4.56 -18.20
C CYS A 259 -8.05 -4.99 -18.64
N ILE A 260 -8.44 -4.55 -19.85
CA ILE A 260 -9.74 -4.89 -20.45
C ILE A 260 -9.66 -6.03 -21.48
N ASN A 261 -8.45 -6.51 -21.81
CA ASN A 261 -8.26 -7.61 -22.76
C ASN A 261 -8.52 -8.96 -22.07
N SER A 262 -9.59 -9.66 -22.47
CA SER A 262 -10.02 -10.94 -21.88
C SER A 262 -8.95 -12.04 -21.91
N ARG A 263 -8.02 -12.01 -22.87
CA ARG A 263 -6.91 -12.98 -22.97
C ARG A 263 -5.82 -12.74 -21.92
N VAL A 264 -5.76 -11.52 -21.37
CA VAL A 264 -4.75 -11.11 -20.39
C VAL A 264 -5.37 -11.03 -19.00
N SER A 265 -6.56 -10.45 -18.88
CA SER A 265 -7.25 -10.25 -17.60
C SER A 265 -7.72 -11.55 -16.95
N SER A 266 -7.83 -12.65 -17.71
CA SER A 266 -8.21 -13.97 -17.21
C SER A 266 -7.08 -14.69 -16.44
N LEU A 267 -5.84 -14.21 -16.55
CA LEU A 267 -4.70 -14.81 -15.87
C LEU A 267 -4.75 -14.58 -14.36
N LYS A 268 -4.44 -15.61 -13.56
CA LYS A 268 -4.56 -15.55 -12.09
C LYS A 268 -3.44 -14.76 -11.40
N SER A 269 -2.24 -14.74 -11.98
CA SER A 269 -1.05 -14.09 -11.38
C SER A 269 -0.79 -12.70 -11.97
N ALA A 270 -0.49 -11.72 -11.12
CA ALA A 270 -0.14 -10.37 -11.55
C ALA A 270 1.12 -10.33 -12.43
N THR A 271 2.10 -11.20 -12.14
CA THR A 271 3.31 -11.33 -12.95
C THR A 271 2.98 -11.86 -14.34
N ALA A 272 2.13 -12.90 -14.43
CA ALA A 272 1.69 -13.45 -15.71
C ALA A 272 0.91 -12.42 -16.55
N ILE A 273 0.07 -11.60 -15.91
CA ILE A 273 -0.63 -10.47 -16.55
C ILE A 273 0.38 -9.47 -17.15
N ASN A 274 1.40 -9.10 -16.38
CA ASN A 274 2.42 -8.15 -16.83
C ASN A 274 3.21 -8.69 -18.03
N GLU A 275 3.72 -9.91 -17.94
CA GLU A 275 4.48 -10.56 -19.01
C GLU A 275 3.64 -10.69 -20.28
N ARG A 276 2.43 -11.24 -20.17
CA ARG A 276 1.55 -11.41 -21.33
C ARG A 276 1.17 -10.08 -21.97
N CYS A 277 0.98 -9.04 -21.16
CA CYS A 277 0.71 -7.70 -21.67
C CYS A 277 1.89 -7.14 -22.47
N LEU A 278 3.12 -7.36 -22.00
CA LEU A 278 4.35 -6.94 -22.70
C LEU A 278 4.62 -7.77 -23.95
N GLU A 279 4.28 -9.05 -23.97
CA GLU A 279 4.35 -9.92 -25.17
C GLU A 279 3.49 -9.41 -26.31
N LEU A 280 2.25 -9.00 -26.02
CA LEU A 280 1.34 -8.48 -27.03
C LEU A 280 1.77 -7.12 -27.59
N GLN A 281 2.79 -6.48 -26.98
CA GLN A 281 3.35 -5.20 -27.40
C GLN A 281 4.70 -5.35 -28.11
N ASP A 282 5.25 -6.55 -28.16
CA ASP A 282 6.56 -6.81 -28.75
C ASP A 282 6.59 -6.47 -30.25
N VAL A 283 7.73 -6.02 -30.76
CA VAL A 283 7.93 -5.69 -32.17
C VAL A 283 7.81 -6.94 -33.03
N LYS A 284 8.28 -8.08 -32.49
CA LYS A 284 8.28 -9.40 -33.14
C LYS A 284 6.87 -10.02 -33.23
N THR A 285 5.89 -9.51 -32.47
CA THR A 285 4.53 -10.03 -32.49
C THR A 285 3.79 -9.54 -33.75
N PRO A 286 3.20 -10.45 -34.56
CA PRO A 286 2.41 -10.10 -35.74
C PRO A 286 1.29 -9.11 -35.42
N LYS A 287 0.96 -8.18 -36.34
CA LYS A 287 -0.04 -7.12 -36.11
C LYS A 287 -1.40 -7.66 -35.65
N GLU A 288 -1.82 -8.80 -36.17
CA GLU A 288 -3.07 -9.50 -35.83
C GLU A 288 -3.10 -10.04 -34.40
N LYS A 289 -1.93 -10.35 -33.83
CA LYS A 289 -1.76 -10.88 -32.48
C LYS A 289 -1.45 -9.77 -31.45
N LYS A 290 -1.32 -8.50 -31.88
CA LYS A 290 -1.12 -7.36 -30.96
C LYS A 290 -2.38 -7.04 -30.17
N CYS A 291 -2.19 -6.39 -29.02
CA CYS A 291 -3.33 -5.94 -28.22
C CYS A 291 -4.06 -4.78 -28.94
N PRO A 292 -5.36 -4.93 -29.26
CA PRO A 292 -6.09 -3.92 -30.05
C PRO A 292 -6.38 -2.64 -29.26
N PHE A 293 -6.30 -2.70 -27.93
CA PHE A 293 -6.65 -1.59 -27.05
C PHE A 293 -5.47 -0.66 -26.74
N VAL A 294 -4.24 -1.05 -27.07
CA VAL A 294 -3.05 -0.23 -26.76
C VAL A 294 -3.13 1.07 -27.57
N PRO A 295 -2.85 2.24 -26.96
CA PRO A 295 -2.98 3.49 -27.70
C PRO A 295 -1.90 3.64 -28.76
N ASN A 296 -2.33 3.96 -29.98
CA ASN A 296 -1.53 4.14 -31.19
C ASN A 296 -1.87 5.51 -31.82
N LYS A 297 -1.07 5.97 -32.80
CA LYS A 297 -1.31 7.25 -33.52
C LYS A 297 -2.71 7.38 -34.13
N GLU A 298 -3.33 6.29 -34.55
CA GLU A 298 -4.69 6.28 -35.12
C GLU A 298 -5.78 6.50 -34.06
N ASN A 299 -5.49 6.18 -32.79
CA ASN A 299 -6.42 6.25 -31.66
C ASN A 299 -6.14 7.45 -30.75
N GLU A 300 -5.39 8.44 -31.20
CA GLU A 300 -5.02 9.60 -30.40
C GLU A 300 -6.25 10.40 -29.93
N GLY A 301 -7.24 10.57 -30.82
CA GLY A 301 -8.52 11.21 -30.47
C GLY A 301 -9.28 10.48 -29.36
N THR A 302 -9.28 9.14 -29.34
CA THR A 302 -9.97 8.37 -28.29
C THR A 302 -9.22 8.38 -26.96
N VAL A 303 -7.88 8.55 -26.99
CA VAL A 303 -7.07 8.78 -25.79
C VAL A 303 -7.37 10.15 -25.18
N LEU A 304 -7.47 11.18 -26.02
CA LEU A 304 -7.87 12.52 -25.58
C LEU A 304 -9.30 12.51 -25.02
N ASP A 305 -10.23 11.82 -25.67
CA ASP A 305 -11.58 11.63 -25.12
C ASP A 305 -11.53 10.91 -23.78
N PHE A 306 -10.77 9.82 -23.65
CA PHE A 306 -10.58 9.13 -22.37
C PHE A 306 -10.04 10.07 -21.29
N GLN A 307 -9.02 10.87 -21.61
CA GLN A 307 -8.44 11.86 -20.69
C GLN A 307 -9.50 12.86 -20.24
N HIS A 308 -10.28 13.44 -21.16
CA HIS A 308 -11.33 14.37 -20.80
C HIS A 308 -12.42 13.71 -19.94
N HIS A 309 -12.87 12.50 -20.27
CA HIS A 309 -13.86 11.76 -19.50
C HIS A 309 -13.35 11.33 -18.11
N ALA A 310 -12.04 11.07 -17.98
CA ALA A 310 -11.39 10.73 -16.72
C ALA A 310 -11.29 11.95 -15.81
N LEU A 311 -10.89 13.11 -16.33
CA LEU A 311 -10.74 14.35 -15.55
C LEU A 311 -12.07 15.08 -15.30
N ALA A 312 -13.09 14.82 -16.13
CA ALA A 312 -14.40 15.43 -15.98
C ALA A 312 -15.10 15.01 -14.69
N LYS A 313 -14.84 13.82 -14.15
CA LYS A 313 -15.52 13.33 -12.94
C LYS A 313 -14.54 12.54 -12.09
N ILE A 314 -14.62 12.70 -10.78
CA ILE A 314 -13.92 11.85 -9.80
C ILE A 314 -14.34 10.39 -10.02
N ARG A 315 -13.37 9.54 -10.41
CA ARG A 315 -13.55 8.12 -10.75
C ARG A 315 -12.59 7.26 -9.95
N ASP A 316 -13.07 6.13 -9.44
CA ASP A 316 -12.19 5.12 -8.88
C ASP A 316 -11.49 4.29 -9.98
N ILE A 317 -10.67 3.33 -9.58
CA ILE A 317 -9.89 2.50 -10.50
C ILE A 317 -10.81 1.60 -11.35
N GLU A 318 -11.93 1.13 -10.79
CA GLU A 318 -12.88 0.24 -11.49
C GLU A 318 -13.70 1.02 -12.52
N ASP A 319 -14.11 2.25 -12.17
CA ASP A 319 -14.76 3.22 -13.04
C ASP A 319 -13.90 3.51 -14.26
N LEU A 320 -12.59 3.70 -14.10
CA LEU A 320 -11.63 3.91 -15.21
C LEU A 320 -11.50 2.67 -16.10
N GLY A 321 -11.49 1.47 -15.51
CA GLY A 321 -11.54 0.22 -16.25
C GLY A 321 -12.80 0.11 -17.12
N SER A 322 -13.95 0.47 -16.55
CA SER A 322 -15.24 0.49 -17.27
C SER A 322 -15.26 1.55 -18.38
N LEU A 323 -14.63 2.70 -18.16
CA LEU A 323 -14.53 3.79 -19.13
C LEU A 323 -13.72 3.37 -20.36
N GLY A 324 -12.54 2.76 -20.16
CA GLY A 324 -11.75 2.27 -21.29
C GLY A 324 -12.43 1.13 -22.05
N LYS A 325 -13.23 0.30 -21.36
CA LYS A 325 -14.08 -0.71 -22.02
C LYS A 325 -15.17 -0.08 -22.91
N LYS A 326 -15.74 1.05 -22.50
CA LYS A 326 -16.75 1.79 -23.29
C LYS A 326 -16.13 2.49 -24.50
N LEU A 327 -14.96 3.11 -24.32
CA LEU A 327 -14.25 3.84 -25.37
C LEU A 327 -13.38 2.95 -26.27
N GLY A 328 -13.15 1.69 -25.89
CA GLY A 328 -12.33 0.75 -26.65
C GLY A 328 -10.83 1.06 -26.57
N VAL A 329 -10.35 1.68 -25.49
CA VAL A 329 -8.95 2.05 -25.28
C VAL A 329 -8.43 1.46 -23.98
N CYS A 330 -7.14 1.10 -23.93
CA CYS A 330 -6.49 0.52 -22.76
C CYS A 330 -6.40 1.55 -21.63
N PRO A 331 -7.15 1.39 -20.52
CA PRO A 331 -7.12 2.35 -19.42
C PRO A 331 -5.71 2.53 -18.84
N TYR A 332 -4.95 1.43 -18.70
CA TYR A 332 -3.60 1.45 -18.09
C TYR A 332 -2.60 2.40 -18.78
N TYR A 333 -2.68 2.52 -20.11
CA TYR A 333 -1.82 3.44 -20.86
C TYR A 333 -2.49 4.80 -21.07
N ALA A 334 -3.81 4.82 -21.26
CA ALA A 334 -4.58 6.05 -21.48
C ALA A 334 -4.62 6.97 -20.24
N THR A 335 -4.38 6.47 -19.02
CA THR A 335 -4.27 7.30 -17.82
C THR A 335 -2.97 8.10 -17.75
N ARG A 336 -1.91 7.74 -18.46
CA ARG A 336 -0.58 8.40 -18.33
C ARG A 336 -0.59 9.86 -18.80
N PRO A 337 -1.15 10.20 -19.98
CA PRO A 337 -1.27 11.60 -20.38
C PRO A 337 -2.19 12.41 -19.46
N ALA A 338 -3.12 11.75 -18.77
CA ALA A 338 -4.02 12.39 -17.80
C ALA A 338 -3.33 12.76 -16.48
N VAL A 339 -2.11 12.29 -16.21
CA VAL A 339 -1.36 12.63 -14.99
C VAL A 339 -1.03 14.13 -14.96
N LYS A 340 -0.42 14.68 -16.02
CA LYS A 340 0.01 16.09 -16.07
C LYS A 340 -1.09 17.11 -15.71
N PRO A 341 -2.31 17.05 -16.29
CA PRO A 341 -3.39 17.99 -15.98
C PRO A 341 -4.19 17.64 -14.69
N SER A 342 -3.82 16.58 -13.97
CA SER A 342 -4.52 16.20 -12.73
C SER A 342 -4.01 16.98 -11.52
N GLU A 343 -4.90 17.29 -10.59
CA GLU A 343 -4.60 17.96 -9.33
C GLU A 343 -4.30 16.96 -8.22
N ILE A 344 -4.98 15.81 -8.27
CA ILE A 344 -4.84 14.73 -7.30
C ILE A 344 -4.67 13.42 -8.03
N VAL A 345 -3.61 12.70 -7.66
CA VAL A 345 -3.33 11.37 -8.16
C VAL A 345 -3.37 10.39 -6.98
N THR A 346 -4.32 9.47 -7.01
CA THR A 346 -4.41 8.39 -6.01
C THR A 346 -3.70 7.14 -6.50
N LEU A 347 -2.75 6.60 -5.74
CA LEU A 347 -1.98 5.42 -6.12
C LEU A 347 -1.65 4.49 -4.93
N PRO A 348 -1.47 3.17 -5.13
CA PRO A 348 -1.08 2.25 -4.07
C PRO A 348 0.42 2.35 -3.72
N TYR A 349 0.79 1.92 -2.50
CA TYR A 349 2.16 1.95 -1.98
C TYR A 349 3.25 1.49 -2.98
N PRO A 350 3.12 0.35 -3.69
CA PRO A 350 4.18 -0.11 -4.58
C PRO A 350 4.46 0.86 -5.74
N LEU A 351 3.46 1.60 -6.24
CA LEU A 351 3.66 2.54 -7.34
C LEU A 351 4.38 3.83 -6.89
N LEU A 352 4.32 4.17 -5.60
CA LEU A 352 5.05 5.30 -5.02
C LEU A 352 6.47 4.90 -4.62
N LEU A 353 6.59 3.78 -3.88
CA LEU A 353 7.82 3.38 -3.21
C LEU A 353 8.84 2.73 -4.16
N GLN A 354 8.40 2.14 -5.27
CA GLN A 354 9.31 1.59 -6.28
C GLN A 354 9.67 2.66 -7.32
N LYS A 355 10.95 3.05 -7.37
CA LYS A 355 11.45 4.03 -8.33
C LYS A 355 11.13 3.65 -9.78
N THR A 356 11.39 2.40 -10.17
CA THR A 356 11.10 1.89 -11.51
C THR A 356 9.62 1.99 -11.88
N ALA A 357 8.71 1.90 -10.91
CA ALA A 357 7.28 2.07 -11.14
C ALA A 357 6.90 3.54 -11.35
N ARG A 358 7.49 4.46 -10.57
CA ARG A 358 7.32 5.92 -10.74
C ARG A 358 7.80 6.37 -12.12
N GLU A 359 9.01 5.99 -12.50
CA GLU A 359 9.61 6.29 -13.81
C GLU A 359 8.76 5.72 -14.94
N ALA A 360 8.33 4.46 -14.82
CA ALA A 360 7.50 3.82 -15.83
C ALA A 360 6.13 4.49 -16.00
N LEU A 361 5.63 5.22 -15.00
CA LEU A 361 4.37 5.98 -15.06
C LEU A 361 4.59 7.46 -15.39
N GLY A 362 5.84 7.92 -15.48
CA GLY A 362 6.18 9.33 -15.68
C GLY A 362 5.81 10.21 -14.48
N LEU A 363 5.88 9.68 -13.27
CA LEU A 363 5.58 10.42 -12.04
C LEU A 363 6.82 11.18 -11.57
N SER A 364 6.81 12.50 -11.76
CA SER A 364 7.74 13.40 -11.06
C SER A 364 7.21 13.63 -9.64
N LEU A 365 8.09 13.59 -8.63
CA LEU A 365 7.77 14.04 -7.27
C LEU A 365 8.26 15.46 -6.99
N LYS A 366 9.07 16.03 -7.88
CA LYS A 366 9.74 17.32 -7.69
C LYS A 366 8.71 18.43 -7.44
N ASN A 367 8.84 19.14 -6.32
CA ASN A 367 7.96 20.23 -5.91
C ASN A 367 6.46 19.84 -5.74
N HIS A 368 6.14 18.55 -5.64
CA HIS A 368 4.77 18.07 -5.40
C HIS A 368 4.56 17.62 -3.95
N ILE A 369 3.30 17.43 -3.56
CA ILE A 369 2.94 16.99 -2.20
C ILE A 369 2.69 15.49 -2.21
N VAL A 370 3.27 14.77 -1.26
CA VAL A 370 3.06 13.33 -1.08
C VAL A 370 2.36 13.09 0.24
N ILE A 371 1.15 12.53 0.20
CA ILE A 371 0.37 12.14 1.38
C ILE A 371 0.31 10.61 1.42
N ILE A 372 0.83 10.01 2.49
CA ILE A 372 0.79 8.58 2.75
C ILE A 372 -0.20 8.34 3.89
N ASP A 373 -1.33 7.74 3.56
CA ASP A 373 -2.35 7.33 4.52
C ASP A 373 -2.07 5.91 5.05
N GLU A 374 -2.45 5.64 6.29
CA GLU A 374 -2.13 4.40 7.02
C GLU A 374 -0.62 4.13 7.10
N ALA A 375 0.15 5.21 7.30
CA ALA A 375 1.61 5.21 7.32
C ALA A 375 2.22 4.40 8.47
N HIS A 376 1.42 3.88 9.40
CA HIS A 376 1.92 3.01 10.46
C HIS A 376 2.51 1.69 9.97
N ASN A 377 2.16 1.28 8.75
CA ASN A 377 2.76 0.13 8.07
C ASN A 377 3.84 0.52 7.05
N LEU A 378 4.19 1.80 6.92
CA LEU A 378 5.08 2.29 5.85
C LEU A 378 6.45 1.61 5.91
N MET A 379 7.07 1.56 7.09
CA MET A 379 8.38 0.92 7.26
C MET A 379 8.34 -0.57 6.89
N ASP A 380 7.31 -1.29 7.36
CA ASP A 380 7.14 -2.70 7.04
C ASP A 380 6.83 -2.92 5.54
N ALA A 381 6.11 -2.01 4.91
CA ALA A 381 5.84 -2.03 3.48
C ALA A 381 7.11 -1.82 2.65
N ILE A 382 7.95 -0.83 3.01
CA ILE A 382 9.25 -0.60 2.36
C ILE A 382 10.14 -1.84 2.51
N SER A 383 10.26 -2.37 3.73
CA SER A 383 11.02 -3.60 3.98
C SER A 383 10.46 -4.78 3.18
N SER A 384 9.14 -4.95 3.10
CA SER A 384 8.50 -6.05 2.36
C SER A 384 8.68 -5.94 0.85
N ILE A 385 8.69 -4.73 0.27
CA ILE A 385 8.90 -4.52 -1.17
C ILE A 385 10.31 -4.95 -1.59
N HIS A 386 11.30 -4.75 -0.70
CA HIS A 386 12.71 -5.04 -0.95
C HIS A 386 13.17 -6.38 -0.33
N THR A 387 12.25 -7.13 0.29
CA THR A 387 12.50 -8.47 0.83
C THR A 387 12.24 -9.49 -0.27
N VAL A 388 13.22 -10.35 -0.54
CA VAL A 388 13.11 -11.41 -1.56
C VAL A 388 13.37 -12.75 -0.91
N GLU A 389 12.53 -13.73 -1.21
CA GLU A 389 12.65 -15.11 -0.74
C GLU A 389 12.68 -16.07 -1.93
N VAL A 390 13.65 -16.99 -1.94
CA VAL A 390 13.80 -17.99 -3.00
C VAL A 390 14.06 -19.36 -2.36
N SER A 391 13.30 -20.37 -2.78
CA SER A 391 13.48 -21.75 -2.31
C SER A 391 14.53 -22.51 -3.11
N LEU A 392 15.08 -23.58 -2.52
CA LEU A 392 16.00 -24.48 -3.20
C LEU A 392 15.36 -25.12 -4.44
N GLN A 393 14.07 -25.46 -4.37
CA GLN A 393 13.32 -26.00 -5.52
C GLN A 393 13.25 -24.99 -6.67
N GLN A 394 13.01 -23.71 -6.38
CA GLN A 394 13.01 -22.64 -7.37
C GLN A 394 14.40 -22.49 -8.02
N LEU A 395 15.48 -22.49 -7.24
CA LEU A 395 16.84 -22.40 -7.78
C LEU A 395 17.18 -23.59 -8.69
N GLN A 396 16.81 -24.81 -8.28
CA GLN A 396 17.04 -26.02 -9.07
C GLN A 396 16.23 -26.03 -10.37
N LEU A 397 14.96 -25.59 -10.32
CA LEU A 397 14.09 -25.47 -11.48
C LEU A 397 14.63 -24.45 -12.47
N ALA A 398 14.98 -23.25 -12.02
CA ALA A 398 15.55 -22.21 -12.87
C ALA A 398 16.88 -22.62 -13.49
N ARG A 399 17.72 -23.34 -12.74
CA ARG A 399 18.96 -23.91 -13.27
C ARG A 399 18.67 -24.90 -14.40
N ALA A 400 17.70 -25.80 -14.22
CA ALA A 400 17.32 -26.77 -15.25
C ALA A 400 16.80 -26.06 -16.51
N GLN A 401 15.93 -25.07 -16.33
CA GLN A 401 15.37 -24.25 -17.42
C GLN A 401 16.46 -23.50 -18.21
N LEU A 402 17.38 -22.83 -17.52
CA LEU A 402 18.49 -22.13 -18.16
C LEU A 402 19.46 -23.07 -18.86
N THR A 403 19.69 -24.25 -18.29
CA THR A 403 20.58 -25.26 -18.89
C THR A 403 19.97 -25.83 -20.17
N ALA A 404 18.68 -26.14 -20.17
CA ALA A 404 17.95 -26.58 -21.36
C ALA A 404 17.98 -25.50 -22.46
N TYR A 405 17.71 -24.25 -22.10
CA TYR A 405 17.81 -23.11 -23.02
C TYR A 405 19.22 -22.97 -23.60
N LEU A 406 20.25 -23.02 -22.75
CA LEU A 406 21.64 -22.90 -23.20
C LEU A 406 22.05 -24.08 -24.10
N GLN A 407 21.58 -25.30 -23.85
CA GLN A 407 21.84 -26.46 -24.71
C GLN A 407 21.20 -26.30 -26.09
N ARG A 408 19.95 -25.83 -26.16
CA ARG A 408 19.23 -25.62 -27.42
C ARG A 408 19.81 -24.47 -28.25
N PHE A 409 20.03 -23.33 -27.62
CA PHE A 409 20.48 -22.11 -28.31
C PHE A 409 22.00 -21.95 -28.33
N ARG A 410 22.76 -22.97 -27.88
CA ARG A 410 24.23 -22.94 -27.77
C ARG A 410 24.91 -22.42 -29.03
N ASN A 411 24.51 -22.92 -30.20
CA ASN A 411 25.13 -22.60 -31.48
C ASN A 411 24.55 -21.32 -32.12
N ARG A 412 23.44 -20.80 -31.61
CA ARG A 412 22.76 -19.61 -32.13
C ARG A 412 23.11 -18.34 -31.34
N LEU A 413 23.55 -18.47 -30.09
CA LEU A 413 23.95 -17.34 -29.25
C LEU A 413 25.38 -16.88 -29.58
N LYS A 414 25.59 -15.56 -29.68
CA LYS A 414 26.94 -14.98 -29.76
C LYS A 414 27.76 -15.29 -28.49
N GLY A 415 29.09 -15.27 -28.63
CA GLY A 415 30.03 -15.60 -27.55
C GLY A 415 29.78 -14.83 -26.24
N LYS A 416 29.50 -13.51 -26.33
CA LYS A 416 29.21 -12.65 -25.15
C LYS A 416 27.93 -13.08 -24.41
N ASN A 417 26.81 -13.29 -25.11
CA ASN A 417 25.56 -13.79 -24.52
C ASN A 417 25.75 -15.16 -23.84
N ARG A 418 26.53 -16.06 -24.45
CA ARG A 418 26.84 -17.37 -23.86
C ARG A 418 27.61 -17.25 -22.56
N VAL A 419 28.55 -16.30 -22.46
CA VAL A 419 29.31 -16.04 -21.23
C VAL A 419 28.38 -15.58 -20.11
N TYR A 420 27.52 -14.58 -20.36
CA TYR A 420 26.60 -14.06 -19.34
C TYR A 420 25.58 -15.12 -18.88
N VAL A 421 24.94 -15.85 -19.79
CA VAL A 421 24.01 -16.94 -19.40
C VAL A 421 24.74 -18.02 -18.60
N THR A 422 25.98 -18.35 -18.96
CA THR A 422 26.80 -19.31 -18.19
C THR A 422 27.14 -18.76 -16.79
N GLN A 423 27.42 -17.46 -16.66
CA GLN A 423 27.65 -16.80 -15.37
C GLN A 423 26.41 -16.90 -14.47
N VAL A 424 25.20 -16.68 -15.01
CA VAL A 424 23.93 -16.87 -14.28
C VAL A 424 23.81 -18.30 -13.76
N VAL A 425 24.05 -19.30 -14.61
CA VAL A 425 23.98 -20.72 -14.23
C VAL A 425 24.98 -21.06 -13.13
N ARG A 426 26.23 -20.56 -13.23
CA ARG A 426 27.26 -20.76 -12.19
C ARG A 426 26.86 -20.17 -10.84
N LEU A 427 26.26 -18.98 -10.86
CA LEU A 427 25.80 -18.29 -9.66
C LEU A 427 24.65 -19.06 -9.00
N LEU A 428 23.67 -19.51 -9.79
CA LEU A 428 22.60 -20.39 -9.31
C LEU A 428 23.12 -21.69 -8.70
N ASP A 429 24.11 -22.30 -9.35
CA ASP A 429 24.77 -23.51 -8.85
C ASP A 429 25.46 -23.30 -7.50
N SER A 430 26.12 -22.15 -7.31
CA SER A 430 26.79 -21.82 -6.05
C SER A 430 25.77 -21.68 -4.90
N ILE A 431 24.69 -20.93 -5.12
CA ILE A 431 23.63 -20.76 -4.11
C ILE A 431 22.92 -22.10 -3.83
N ALA A 432 22.54 -22.83 -4.87
CA ALA A 432 21.86 -24.12 -4.71
C ALA A 432 22.75 -25.15 -4.01
N SER A 433 24.05 -25.17 -4.30
CA SER A 433 25.03 -26.01 -3.61
C SER A 433 25.14 -25.64 -2.14
N PHE A 434 25.25 -24.35 -1.81
CA PHE A 434 25.28 -23.88 -0.43
C PHE A 434 24.05 -24.35 0.34
N LEU A 435 22.84 -24.10 -0.17
CA LEU A 435 21.60 -24.51 0.47
C LEU A 435 21.47 -26.04 0.61
N SER A 436 22.01 -26.81 -0.35
CA SER A 436 21.99 -28.28 -0.28
C SER A 436 22.91 -28.86 0.80
N THR A 437 23.98 -28.14 1.16
CA THR A 437 24.92 -28.53 2.23
C THR A 437 24.43 -28.22 3.64
N LEU A 438 23.38 -27.40 3.76
CA LEU A 438 22.79 -27.09 5.06
C LEU A 438 22.05 -28.32 5.62
N ASP A 439 22.26 -28.56 6.92
CA ASP A 439 21.64 -29.65 7.66
C ASP A 439 20.92 -29.08 8.89
N ILE A 440 19.69 -29.52 9.11
CA ILE A 440 18.82 -29.11 10.22
C ILE A 440 19.50 -29.34 11.56
N LYS A 441 20.37 -30.35 11.66
CA LYS A 441 21.13 -30.67 12.87
C LYS A 441 22.05 -29.54 13.33
N LYS A 442 22.46 -28.63 12.43
CA LYS A 442 23.28 -27.44 12.74
C LYS A 442 22.43 -26.21 13.09
N GLY A 443 21.11 -26.30 12.98
CA GLY A 443 20.15 -25.21 13.21
C GLY A 443 19.14 -25.10 12.06
N SER A 444 17.87 -24.86 12.38
CA SER A 444 16.78 -24.72 11.41
C SER A 444 16.74 -23.36 10.70
N GLU A 445 17.40 -22.34 11.24
CA GLU A 445 17.45 -20.98 10.69
C GLU A 445 18.76 -20.29 11.10
N GLY A 446 19.24 -19.34 10.28
CA GLY A 446 20.45 -18.58 10.58
C GLY A 446 20.69 -17.42 9.61
N THR A 447 21.69 -16.60 9.91
CA THR A 447 22.18 -15.52 9.03
C THR A 447 23.32 -16.02 8.16
N VAL A 448 23.39 -15.55 6.92
CA VAL A 448 24.46 -15.88 5.96
C VAL A 448 25.02 -14.59 5.35
N GLN A 449 26.32 -14.56 5.05
CA GLN A 449 26.91 -13.44 4.30
C GLN A 449 26.84 -13.71 2.80
N ALA A 450 26.74 -12.64 1.98
CA ALA A 450 26.75 -12.78 0.53
C ALA A 450 28.03 -13.49 0.02
N THR A 451 29.17 -13.26 0.68
CA THR A 451 30.46 -13.90 0.39
C THR A 451 30.44 -15.43 0.60
N GLU A 452 29.70 -15.91 1.61
CA GLU A 452 29.53 -17.34 1.87
C GLU A 452 28.59 -17.97 0.84
N LEU A 453 27.56 -17.23 0.44
CA LEU A 453 26.57 -17.66 -0.56
C LEU A 453 27.18 -17.78 -1.97
N LEU A 454 28.19 -16.94 -2.27
CA LEU A 454 28.89 -16.88 -3.56
C LEU A 454 30.24 -17.61 -3.54
N LYS A 455 30.47 -18.48 -2.54
CA LYS A 455 31.74 -19.21 -2.40
C LYS A 455 31.85 -20.30 -3.46
N GLY A 456 32.99 -20.32 -4.17
CA GLY A 456 33.39 -21.36 -5.10
C GLY A 456 33.08 -21.07 -6.58
N LYS A 457 33.70 -21.86 -7.48
CA LYS A 457 33.54 -21.79 -8.95
C LYS A 457 33.83 -20.42 -9.59
N GLY A 458 34.57 -19.52 -8.93
CA GLY A 458 34.91 -18.18 -9.43
C GLY A 458 33.71 -17.24 -9.55
N VAL A 459 32.64 -17.50 -8.80
CA VAL A 459 31.41 -16.69 -8.81
C VAL A 459 31.62 -15.33 -8.14
N ASP A 460 32.55 -15.26 -7.19
CA ASP A 460 33.03 -14.05 -6.52
C ASP A 460 33.65 -13.02 -7.48
N GLN A 461 34.16 -13.46 -8.63
CA GLN A 461 34.74 -12.59 -9.66
C GLN A 461 33.71 -12.03 -10.64
N ILE A 462 32.45 -12.47 -10.56
CA ILE A 462 31.38 -12.02 -11.46
C ILE A 462 30.93 -10.63 -11.02
N ASN A 463 31.01 -9.65 -11.92
CA ASN A 463 30.45 -8.34 -11.68
C ASN A 463 28.91 -8.40 -11.74
N LEU A 464 28.28 -8.43 -10.57
CA LEU A 464 26.83 -8.52 -10.43
C LEU A 464 26.08 -7.34 -11.07
N TYR A 465 26.62 -6.12 -11.02
CA TYR A 465 26.01 -4.95 -11.65
C TYR A 465 25.91 -5.11 -13.17
N LYS A 466 27.00 -5.54 -13.82
CA LYS A 466 27.01 -5.82 -15.27
C LYS A 466 26.06 -6.98 -15.62
N LEU A 467 26.02 -8.01 -14.78
CA LEU A 467 25.13 -9.15 -14.99
C LEU A 467 23.66 -8.76 -14.88
N MET A 468 23.32 -7.87 -13.93
CA MET A 468 21.97 -7.34 -13.76
C MET A 468 21.52 -6.51 -14.95
N HIS A 469 22.37 -5.58 -15.41
CA HIS A 469 22.11 -4.80 -16.60
C HIS A 469 21.81 -5.70 -17.80
N TYR A 470 22.65 -6.72 -18.01
CA TYR A 470 22.42 -7.74 -19.03
C TYR A 470 21.09 -8.47 -18.86
N LEU A 471 20.74 -8.93 -17.65
CA LEU A 471 19.50 -9.66 -17.38
C LEU A 471 18.25 -8.81 -17.69
N GLN A 472 18.31 -7.52 -17.38
CA GLN A 472 17.23 -6.56 -17.63
C GLN A 472 17.09 -6.26 -19.14
N GLU A 473 18.18 -5.92 -19.82
CA GLU A 473 18.14 -5.57 -21.24
C GLU A 473 17.82 -6.76 -22.14
N SER A 474 18.47 -7.90 -21.90
CA SER A 474 18.30 -9.09 -22.74
C SER A 474 16.94 -9.77 -22.57
N LYS A 475 16.19 -9.42 -21.51
CA LYS A 475 14.91 -10.03 -21.12
C LYS A 475 15.03 -11.57 -21.02
N LEU A 476 16.17 -12.05 -20.51
CA LEU A 476 16.51 -13.47 -20.46
C LEU A 476 15.44 -14.31 -19.75
N ALA A 477 14.97 -13.84 -18.58
CA ALA A 477 13.95 -14.54 -17.79
C ALA A 477 12.72 -14.88 -18.64
N ARG A 478 12.21 -13.87 -19.36
CA ARG A 478 11.05 -14.01 -20.25
C ARG A 478 11.30 -14.95 -21.43
N LYS A 479 12.47 -14.87 -22.08
CA LYS A 479 12.79 -15.74 -23.24
C LYS A 479 12.93 -17.21 -22.84
N VAL A 480 13.54 -17.48 -21.70
CA VAL A 480 13.69 -18.85 -21.17
C VAL A 480 12.35 -19.41 -20.73
N GLU A 481 11.53 -18.64 -20.02
CA GLU A 481 10.20 -19.06 -19.59
C GLU A 481 9.28 -19.34 -20.78
N GLY A 482 9.27 -18.45 -21.78
CA GLY A 482 8.50 -18.65 -23.01
C GLY A 482 8.89 -19.93 -23.75
N TYR A 483 10.19 -20.23 -23.82
CA TYR A 483 10.69 -21.47 -24.43
C TYR A 483 10.26 -22.72 -23.65
N VAL A 484 10.39 -22.70 -22.31
CA VAL A 484 10.00 -23.83 -21.45
C VAL A 484 8.50 -24.11 -21.54
N SER A 485 7.68 -23.06 -21.58
CA SER A 485 6.23 -23.20 -21.78
C SER A 485 5.91 -23.85 -23.13
N LEU A 486 6.65 -23.51 -24.20
CA LEU A 486 6.48 -24.12 -25.51
C LEU A 486 6.89 -25.60 -25.52
N GLU A 487 8.00 -25.96 -24.90
CA GLU A 487 8.43 -27.36 -24.77
C GLU A 487 7.41 -28.20 -23.99
N GLN A 488 6.91 -27.68 -22.87
CA GLN A 488 5.88 -28.35 -22.07
C GLN A 488 4.60 -28.59 -22.87
N GLN A 489 4.18 -27.62 -23.70
CA GLN A 489 3.05 -27.77 -24.61
C GLN A 489 3.30 -28.85 -25.68
N LYS A 490 4.50 -28.90 -26.25
CA LYS A 490 4.91 -29.94 -27.22
C LYS A 490 4.94 -31.34 -26.58
N GLN A 491 5.34 -31.46 -25.31
CA GLN A 491 5.44 -32.74 -24.61
C GLN A 491 4.09 -33.32 -24.17
N GLN A 492 3.07 -32.49 -23.91
CA GLN A 492 1.82 -32.94 -23.30
C GLN A 492 0.68 -33.25 -24.28
N ASN A 493 0.78 -32.96 -25.58
CA ASN A 493 -0.28 -33.22 -26.58
C ASN A 493 -1.68 -32.66 -26.17
N ILE A 494 -1.73 -31.59 -25.38
CA ILE A 494 -2.98 -30.99 -24.91
C ILE A 494 -3.44 -29.92 -25.93
N ASN A 495 -4.67 -30.05 -26.44
CA ASN A 495 -5.31 -29.03 -27.26
C ASN A 495 -5.38 -27.69 -26.52
N ALA A 496 -5.11 -26.59 -27.23
CA ALA A 496 -5.00 -25.22 -26.69
C ALA A 496 -6.23 -24.68 -25.93
N ALA A 497 -7.36 -25.40 -25.91
CA ALA A 497 -8.60 -24.98 -25.26
C ALA A 497 -8.62 -25.20 -23.72
N ASP A 498 -7.79 -26.11 -23.18
CA ASP A 498 -7.79 -26.42 -21.73
C ASP A 498 -6.53 -25.91 -20.98
N ALA A 499 -5.62 -25.24 -21.68
CA ALA A 499 -4.34 -24.73 -21.15
C ALA A 499 -4.45 -23.46 -20.28
N GLY A 500 -5.61 -23.20 -19.68
CA GLY A 500 -5.87 -22.05 -18.81
C GLY A 500 -5.55 -22.29 -17.33
N LYS A 501 -5.05 -23.47 -16.95
CA LYS A 501 -4.80 -23.85 -15.56
C LYS A 501 -3.32 -24.14 -15.36
N GLU A 502 -2.69 -23.27 -14.56
CA GLU A 502 -1.29 -23.29 -14.12
C GLU A 502 -0.28 -22.65 -15.08
N ALA A 503 -0.37 -21.32 -15.20
CA ALA A 503 0.81 -20.52 -15.51
C ALA A 503 1.89 -20.85 -14.47
N THR A 504 2.97 -21.52 -14.91
CA THR A 504 4.15 -21.78 -14.08
C THR A 504 4.67 -20.45 -13.54
N VAL A 505 4.97 -20.40 -12.23
CA VAL A 505 5.44 -19.18 -11.57
C VAL A 505 6.74 -18.74 -12.26
N PRO A 506 6.92 -17.44 -12.60
CA PRO A 506 8.14 -16.91 -13.20
C PRO A 506 9.37 -17.03 -12.29
N VAL A 507 10.00 -18.22 -12.29
CA VAL A 507 11.08 -18.55 -11.35
C VAL A 507 12.32 -17.71 -11.62
N LEU A 508 12.59 -17.38 -12.88
CA LEU A 508 13.77 -16.60 -13.25
C LEU A 508 13.63 -15.14 -12.85
N THR A 509 12.44 -14.56 -12.95
CA THR A 509 12.17 -13.20 -12.47
C THR A 509 12.40 -13.07 -10.96
N HIS A 510 11.98 -14.07 -10.18
CA HIS A 510 12.22 -14.11 -8.73
C HIS A 510 13.73 -14.17 -8.40
N ILE A 511 14.50 -14.90 -9.21
CA ILE A 511 15.95 -15.00 -9.09
C ILE A 511 16.65 -13.70 -9.50
N THR A 512 16.19 -13.04 -10.56
CA THR A 512 16.73 -11.73 -10.95
C THR A 512 16.56 -10.73 -9.81
N ASN A 513 15.40 -10.73 -9.13
CA ASN A 513 15.18 -9.90 -7.94
C ASN A 513 16.15 -10.26 -6.80
N LEU A 514 16.44 -11.55 -6.58
CA LEU A 514 17.44 -11.97 -5.59
C LEU A 514 18.82 -11.40 -5.94
N PHE A 515 19.24 -11.43 -7.21
CA PHE A 515 20.53 -10.86 -7.62
C PHE A 515 20.57 -9.34 -7.48
N MET A 516 19.47 -8.64 -7.76
CA MET A 516 19.38 -7.20 -7.50
C MET A 516 19.67 -6.89 -6.05
N VAL A 517 19.02 -7.63 -5.17
CA VAL A 517 19.14 -7.43 -3.73
C VAL A 517 20.52 -7.81 -3.18
N LEU A 518 21.25 -8.71 -3.83
CA LEU A 518 22.65 -9.01 -3.48
C LEU A 518 23.61 -7.84 -3.78
N THR A 519 23.21 -6.86 -4.59
CA THR A 519 24.02 -5.65 -4.82
C THR A 519 23.83 -4.57 -3.77
N ASN A 520 22.80 -4.69 -2.93
CA ASN A 520 22.57 -3.73 -1.85
C ASN A 520 23.71 -3.78 -0.83
N PRO A 521 24.13 -2.63 -0.29
CA PRO A 521 25.14 -2.56 0.77
C PRO A 521 24.78 -3.47 1.95
N ALA A 522 25.79 -4.17 2.47
CA ALA A 522 25.59 -5.05 3.63
C ALA A 522 25.01 -4.30 4.84
N ARG A 523 25.29 -3.00 5.01
CA ARG A 523 24.71 -2.21 6.12
C ARG A 523 23.18 -2.08 6.07
N GLU A 524 22.56 -2.24 4.89
CA GLU A 524 21.13 -1.96 4.67
C GLU A 524 20.24 -3.19 4.85
N GLY A 525 20.80 -4.40 4.71
CA GLY A 525 20.03 -5.64 4.84
C GLY A 525 20.87 -6.85 5.24
N ARG A 526 20.19 -7.97 5.48
CA ARG A 526 20.79 -9.25 5.88
C ARG A 526 20.18 -10.39 5.09
N LEU A 527 20.99 -11.42 4.81
CA LEU A 527 20.53 -12.67 4.24
C LEU A 527 20.33 -13.71 5.35
N PHE A 528 19.27 -14.50 5.20
CA PHE A 528 18.86 -15.56 6.10
C PHE A 528 18.68 -16.84 5.31
N TYR A 529 18.91 -17.97 5.97
CA TYR A 529 18.48 -19.27 5.46
C TYR A 529 17.48 -19.89 6.44
N THR A 530 16.56 -20.67 5.90
CA THR A 530 15.69 -21.56 6.69
C THR A 530 15.79 -22.95 6.09
N VAL A 531 15.86 -23.97 6.95
CA VAL A 531 15.93 -25.39 6.56
C VAL A 531 14.68 -26.09 7.11
N GLY A 532 13.80 -26.55 6.23
CA GLY A 532 12.63 -27.34 6.62
C GLY A 532 12.94 -28.81 6.81
N ALA A 533 12.05 -29.53 7.51
CA ALA A 533 12.17 -30.95 7.87
C ALA A 533 12.55 -31.86 6.69
N ASP A 534 11.95 -31.61 5.52
CA ASP A 534 12.10 -32.46 4.32
C ASP A 534 13.12 -31.90 3.31
N LYS A 535 13.95 -30.92 3.68
CA LYS A 535 14.82 -30.10 2.79
C LYS A 535 14.09 -29.36 1.65
N THR A 536 12.85 -29.73 1.31
CA THR A 536 12.00 -29.11 0.29
C THR A 536 11.64 -27.66 0.63
N GLU A 537 11.50 -27.33 1.92
CA GLU A 537 11.25 -25.96 2.38
C GLU A 537 12.55 -25.18 2.64
N THR A 538 13.72 -25.70 2.22
CA THR A 538 14.98 -24.95 2.36
C THR A 538 14.95 -23.72 1.47
N LYS A 539 15.20 -22.55 2.05
CA LYS A 539 15.08 -21.27 1.35
C LYS A 539 16.10 -20.25 1.83
N VAL A 540 16.44 -19.32 0.95
CA VAL A 540 17.20 -18.11 1.25
C VAL A 540 16.26 -16.92 1.21
N LYS A 541 16.40 -16.02 2.18
CA LYS A 541 15.62 -14.80 2.29
C LYS A 541 16.54 -13.61 2.55
N TYR A 542 16.44 -12.57 1.74
CA TYR A 542 17.00 -11.27 2.09
C TYR A 542 15.94 -10.44 2.79
N MET A 543 16.33 -9.76 3.87
CA MET A 543 15.48 -8.78 4.55
C MET A 543 16.19 -7.44 4.63
N LEU A 544 15.52 -6.39 4.16
CA LEU A 544 15.95 -5.01 4.34
C LEU A 544 15.76 -4.59 5.81
N LEU A 545 16.83 -4.12 6.43
CA LEU A 545 16.85 -3.63 7.81
C LEU A 545 16.71 -2.11 7.88
N ASP A 546 17.25 -1.38 6.90
CA ASP A 546 17.18 0.08 6.84
C ASP A 546 16.21 0.57 5.74
N PRO A 547 15.01 1.05 6.09
CA PRO A 547 14.08 1.61 5.11
C PRO A 547 14.41 3.07 4.73
N SER A 548 15.31 3.76 5.44
CA SER A 548 15.52 5.21 5.28
C SER A 548 16.04 5.58 3.89
N GLU A 549 17.05 4.86 3.38
CA GLU A 549 17.69 5.19 2.09
C GLU A 549 16.72 5.04 0.92
N HIS A 550 15.88 4.01 0.93
CA HIS A 550 14.88 3.76 -0.11
C HIS A 550 13.74 4.80 -0.08
N PHE A 551 13.50 5.44 1.07
CA PHE A 551 12.50 6.49 1.22
C PHE A 551 13.07 7.90 1.03
N ARG A 552 14.40 8.05 1.11
CA ARG A 552 15.10 9.33 1.08
C ARG A 552 14.83 10.14 -0.19
N GLU A 553 14.85 9.49 -1.35
CA GLU A 553 14.58 10.15 -2.64
C GLU A 553 13.20 10.83 -2.66
N ILE A 554 12.17 10.16 -2.12
CA ILE A 554 10.80 10.72 -2.04
C ILE A 554 10.78 11.98 -1.18
N VAL A 555 11.56 12.00 -0.10
CA VAL A 555 11.63 13.10 0.86
C VAL A 555 12.44 14.29 0.35
N GLU A 556 13.47 14.04 -0.46
CA GLU A 556 14.31 15.08 -1.06
C GLU A 556 13.66 15.70 -2.32
N GLU A 557 12.90 14.93 -3.09
CA GLU A 557 12.22 15.43 -4.29
C GLU A 557 10.90 16.17 -3.98
N ALA A 558 10.10 15.65 -3.04
CA ALA A 558 8.80 16.22 -2.73
C ALA A 558 8.92 17.58 -2.02
N ARG A 559 7.97 18.48 -2.29
CA ARG A 559 7.81 19.73 -1.54
C ARG A 559 7.51 19.46 -0.07
N ALA A 560 6.58 18.54 0.17
CA ALA A 560 6.15 18.14 1.51
C ALA A 560 5.75 16.67 1.51
N VAL A 561 6.11 15.95 2.58
CA VAL A 561 5.74 14.54 2.79
C VAL A 561 4.91 14.44 4.06
N ILE A 562 3.67 13.99 3.92
CA ILE A 562 2.71 13.87 5.01
C ILE A 562 2.46 12.40 5.29
N LEU A 563 2.82 11.95 6.49
CA LEU A 563 2.52 10.62 7.01
C LEU A 563 1.30 10.71 7.91
N ALA A 564 0.16 10.20 7.45
CA ALA A 564 -1.08 10.15 8.20
C ALA A 564 -1.40 8.71 8.61
N GLY A 565 -1.96 8.52 9.81
CA GLY A 565 -2.48 7.22 10.21
C GLY A 565 -3.16 7.25 11.57
N GLY A 566 -4.17 6.40 11.78
CA GLY A 566 -4.93 6.37 13.03
C GLY A 566 -4.16 5.87 14.26
N THR A 567 -2.98 5.27 14.08
CA THR A 567 -2.16 4.69 15.16
C THR A 567 -0.67 4.97 14.95
N MET A 568 -0.33 6.24 14.70
CA MET A 568 1.06 6.67 14.51
C MET A 568 1.87 6.72 15.82
N SER A 569 1.20 6.68 16.97
CA SER A 569 1.86 6.71 18.29
C SER A 569 2.46 5.34 18.67
N PRO A 570 3.72 5.29 19.13
CA PRO A 570 4.67 6.40 19.34
C PRO A 570 5.39 6.85 18.06
N MET A 571 5.56 8.17 17.89
CA MET A 571 6.12 8.79 16.69
C MET A 571 7.66 8.84 16.64
N SER A 572 8.34 8.62 17.77
CA SER A 572 9.81 8.62 17.87
C SER A 572 10.49 7.61 16.93
N ASP A 573 9.80 6.52 16.64
CA ASP A 573 10.24 5.48 15.71
C ASP A 573 10.53 6.03 14.30
N TYR A 574 9.72 6.96 13.80
CA TYR A 574 9.88 7.52 12.45
C TYR A 574 11.09 8.44 12.39
N LEU A 575 11.30 9.25 13.43
CA LEU A 575 12.45 10.16 13.53
C LEU A 575 13.77 9.39 13.51
N THR A 576 13.84 8.34 14.33
CA THR A 576 15.08 7.55 14.50
C THR A 576 15.37 6.59 13.35
N ARG A 577 14.34 6.08 12.66
CA ARG A 577 14.52 5.01 11.65
C ARG A 577 14.26 5.45 10.22
N LEU A 578 13.28 6.31 9.98
CA LEU A 578 12.92 6.74 8.63
C LEU A 578 13.59 8.07 8.27
N PHE A 579 13.76 8.97 9.24
CA PHE A 579 14.32 10.30 9.08
C PHE A 579 15.59 10.60 9.91
N PRO A 580 16.52 9.66 10.12
CA PRO A 580 17.68 9.90 10.99
C PRO A 580 18.64 10.97 10.46
N TYR A 581 18.56 11.30 9.18
CA TYR A 581 19.40 12.28 8.49
C TYR A 581 18.81 13.71 8.50
N LEU A 582 17.65 13.90 9.14
CA LEU A 582 16.92 15.17 9.12
C LEU A 582 16.94 15.88 10.46
N ASP A 583 17.05 17.20 10.40
CA ASP A 583 16.85 18.05 11.57
C ASP A 583 15.38 18.04 12.01
N ASN A 584 15.16 18.00 13.33
CA ASN A 584 13.83 18.05 13.91
C ASN A 584 13.04 19.30 13.53
N SER A 585 13.70 20.40 13.13
CA SER A 585 13.05 21.63 12.67
C SER A 585 12.25 21.44 11.36
N ARG A 586 12.61 20.45 10.55
CA ARG A 586 11.91 20.11 9.30
C ARG A 586 10.73 19.16 9.52
N ILE A 587 10.51 18.69 10.74
CA ILE A 587 9.49 17.68 11.06
C ILE A 587 8.45 18.27 12.00
N THR A 588 7.18 18.15 11.61
CA THR A 588 6.03 18.57 12.40
C THR A 588 5.25 17.33 12.82
N THR A 589 4.99 17.17 14.12
CA THR A 589 4.21 16.05 14.65
C THR A 589 2.90 16.56 15.26
N LEU A 590 1.80 15.86 15.02
CA LEU A 590 0.51 16.15 15.67
C LEU A 590 -0.19 14.86 16.06
N SER A 591 -0.44 14.69 17.36
CA SER A 591 -1.27 13.62 17.88
C SER A 591 -2.60 14.22 18.31
N CYS A 592 -3.64 13.96 17.51
CA CYS A 592 -4.99 14.40 17.82
C CYS A 592 -5.58 13.51 18.93
N GLY A 593 -6.26 14.13 19.90
CA GLY A 593 -7.08 13.39 20.87
C GLY A 593 -8.23 12.65 20.18
N HIS A 594 -8.90 11.74 20.90
CA HIS A 594 -10.10 11.10 20.38
C HIS A 594 -11.35 11.93 20.73
N VAL A 595 -12.29 12.04 19.79
CA VAL A 595 -13.57 12.76 19.97
C VAL A 595 -14.52 12.09 20.99
N ILE A 596 -14.17 10.92 21.53
CA ILE A 596 -15.05 10.15 22.41
C ILE A 596 -14.92 10.64 23.86
N PRO A 597 -16.04 10.88 24.56
CA PRO A 597 -16.03 11.15 25.99
C PRO A 597 -15.45 9.97 26.79
N THR A 598 -14.66 10.25 27.84
CA THR A 598 -14.11 9.21 28.72
C THR A 598 -15.18 8.33 29.38
N THR A 599 -16.42 8.81 29.49
CA THR A 599 -17.59 8.09 30.02
C THR A 599 -18.12 6.99 29.09
N ASN A 600 -17.80 7.05 27.80
CA ASN A 600 -18.19 6.06 26.77
C ASN A 600 -17.22 4.88 26.68
N LEU A 601 -16.13 4.91 27.46
CA LEU A 601 -15.09 3.90 27.42
C LEU A 601 -14.87 3.31 28.80
N PHE A 602 -14.82 1.99 28.86
CA PHE A 602 -14.38 1.26 30.04
C PHE A 602 -13.12 0.49 29.71
N VAL A 603 -11.96 0.96 30.18
CA VAL A 603 -10.67 0.30 29.96
C VAL A 603 -10.19 -0.31 31.28
N SER A 604 -9.83 -1.59 31.27
CA SER A 604 -9.21 -2.22 32.45
C SER A 604 -8.18 -3.29 32.08
N PRO A 605 -6.96 -3.23 32.65
CA PRO A 605 -6.05 -4.36 32.63
C PRO A 605 -6.55 -5.43 33.60
N ILE A 606 -6.47 -6.69 33.18
CA ILE A 606 -6.80 -7.88 33.97
C ILE A 606 -5.50 -8.64 34.21
N ILE A 607 -4.98 -8.54 35.43
CA ILE A 607 -3.66 -9.06 35.80
C ILE A 607 -3.71 -10.50 36.32
N SER A 608 -4.85 -10.92 36.89
CA SER A 608 -5.03 -12.24 37.49
C SER A 608 -6.47 -12.73 37.34
N SER A 609 -6.66 -14.04 37.39
CA SER A 609 -7.98 -14.68 37.35
C SER A 609 -8.73 -14.54 38.68
N HIS A 610 -9.99 -14.96 38.70
CA HIS A 610 -10.79 -15.08 39.93
C HIS A 610 -10.16 -16.02 40.98
N ASN A 611 -9.36 -17.00 40.52
CA ASN A 611 -8.61 -17.94 41.37
C ASN A 611 -7.20 -17.45 41.73
N ASN A 612 -6.91 -16.15 41.56
CA ASN A 612 -5.59 -15.54 41.77
C ASN A 612 -4.46 -16.17 40.94
N THR A 613 -4.78 -16.76 39.78
CA THR A 613 -3.76 -17.19 38.83
C THR A 613 -3.30 -15.98 38.02
N ASP A 614 -2.01 -15.66 38.07
CA ASP A 614 -1.45 -14.53 37.33
C ASP A 614 -1.50 -14.77 35.81
N PHE A 615 -1.98 -13.76 35.08
CA PHE A 615 -2.02 -13.78 33.64
C PHE A 615 -0.67 -13.37 33.06
N ASN A 616 0.24 -14.34 32.98
CA ASN A 616 1.51 -14.19 32.29
C ASN A 616 1.49 -14.94 30.95
N PHE A 617 1.39 -14.19 29.85
CA PHE A 617 1.39 -14.74 28.48
C PHE A 617 2.77 -14.67 27.80
N THR A 618 3.87 -14.69 28.56
CA THR A 618 5.22 -14.84 27.98
C THR A 618 5.40 -16.21 27.30
N PHE A 619 6.35 -16.31 26.36
CA PHE A 619 6.56 -17.54 25.58
C PHE A 619 6.68 -18.83 26.42
N PRO A 620 7.38 -18.84 27.58
CA PRO A 620 7.48 -20.02 28.43
C PRO A 620 6.17 -20.36 29.16
N SER A 621 5.46 -19.35 29.68
CA SER A 621 4.30 -19.56 30.56
C SER A 621 2.97 -19.67 29.82
N ARG A 622 2.85 -19.11 28.60
CA ARG A 622 1.58 -19.03 27.85
C ARG A 622 0.97 -20.39 27.51
N LYS A 623 1.79 -21.44 27.43
CA LYS A 623 1.37 -22.82 27.13
C LYS A 623 0.88 -23.58 28.37
N SER A 624 0.95 -22.98 29.56
CA SER A 624 0.51 -23.62 30.79
C SER A 624 -1.01 -23.92 30.75
N PRO A 625 -1.44 -25.16 30.99
CA PRO A 625 -2.86 -25.52 31.03
C PRO A 625 -3.65 -24.74 32.09
N SER A 626 -3.02 -24.38 33.21
CA SER A 626 -3.66 -23.60 34.28
C SER A 626 -4.03 -22.20 33.81
N THR A 627 -3.12 -21.50 33.13
CA THR A 627 -3.35 -20.15 32.60
C THR A 627 -4.41 -20.16 31.50
N ILE A 628 -4.40 -21.16 30.61
CA ILE A 628 -5.39 -21.30 29.51
C ILE A 628 -6.80 -21.57 30.07
N SER A 629 -6.90 -22.42 31.10
CA SER A 629 -8.18 -22.72 31.76
C SER A 629 -8.69 -21.51 32.52
N ALA A 630 -7.82 -20.85 33.30
CA ALA A 630 -8.16 -19.64 34.04
C ALA A 630 -8.61 -18.49 33.13
N LEU A 631 -8.01 -18.34 31.94
CA LEU A 631 -8.44 -17.39 30.91
C LEU A 631 -9.85 -17.72 30.43
N GLY A 632 -10.11 -18.99 30.09
CA GLY A 632 -11.43 -19.43 29.62
C GLY A 632 -12.53 -19.23 30.66
N GLU A 633 -12.27 -19.56 31.93
CA GLU A 633 -13.22 -19.34 33.02
C GLU A 633 -13.49 -17.85 33.25
N SER A 634 -12.44 -17.02 33.18
CA SER A 634 -12.56 -15.56 33.33
C SER A 634 -13.39 -14.94 32.21
N ILE A 635 -13.17 -15.35 30.95
CA ILE A 635 -14.00 -14.92 29.82
C ILE A 635 -15.45 -15.37 30.01
N LEU A 636 -15.66 -16.64 30.40
CA LEU A 636 -17.01 -17.19 30.61
C LEU A 636 -17.81 -16.43 31.67
N GLN A 637 -17.15 -15.90 32.71
CA GLN A 637 -17.80 -15.08 33.74
C GLN A 637 -18.17 -13.67 33.24
N LEU A 638 -17.41 -13.12 32.30
CA LEU A 638 -17.63 -11.78 31.73
C LEU A 638 -18.66 -11.78 30.59
N LEU A 639 -18.68 -12.82 29.74
CA LEU A 639 -19.53 -12.92 28.55
C LEU A 639 -21.02 -12.61 28.78
N PRO A 640 -21.68 -13.07 29.87
CA PRO A 640 -23.10 -12.79 30.11
C PRO A 640 -23.40 -11.30 30.35
N SER A 641 -22.42 -10.53 30.83
CA SER A 641 -22.60 -9.10 31.11
C SER A 641 -22.44 -8.23 29.87
N ILE A 642 -21.84 -8.77 28.80
CA ILE A 642 -21.49 -8.03 27.59
C ILE A 642 -22.66 -8.09 26.59
N PRO A 643 -23.25 -6.95 26.20
CA PRO A 643 -24.31 -6.93 25.19
C PRO A 643 -23.73 -7.17 23.78
N ASN A 644 -24.56 -7.71 22.88
CA ASN A 644 -24.26 -7.83 21.44
C ASN A 644 -22.90 -8.49 21.12
N GLY A 645 -22.07 -7.84 20.30
CA GLY A 645 -20.81 -8.34 19.78
C GLY A 645 -19.64 -8.17 20.76
N CYS A 646 -18.89 -9.25 20.94
CA CYS A 646 -17.62 -9.29 21.65
C CYS A 646 -16.52 -9.80 20.71
N VAL A 647 -15.32 -9.22 20.76
CA VAL A 647 -14.17 -9.63 19.96
C VAL A 647 -12.96 -9.87 20.86
N ALA A 648 -12.30 -11.01 20.72
CA ALA A 648 -11.07 -11.33 21.43
C ALA A 648 -9.91 -11.52 20.45
N PHE A 649 -8.85 -10.73 20.64
CA PHE A 649 -7.65 -10.77 19.83
C PHE A 649 -6.53 -11.57 20.51
N PHE A 650 -6.00 -12.56 19.80
CA PHE A 650 -4.88 -13.40 20.20
C PHE A 650 -3.59 -12.99 19.48
N PRO A 651 -2.40 -13.25 20.05
CA PRO A 651 -1.12 -12.86 19.47
C PRO A 651 -0.71 -13.68 18.23
N SER A 652 -1.23 -14.91 18.05
CA SER A 652 -0.96 -15.74 16.88
C SER A 652 -2.05 -16.78 16.63
N TYR A 653 -2.23 -17.20 15.38
CA TYR A 653 -3.14 -18.29 14.99
C TYR A 653 -2.80 -19.59 15.74
N SER A 654 -1.51 -19.95 15.80
CA SER A 654 -1.04 -21.15 16.51
C SER A 654 -1.41 -21.15 17.99
N TYR A 655 -1.37 -19.99 18.65
CA TYR A 655 -1.74 -19.88 20.06
C TYR A 655 -3.25 -19.93 20.24
N MET A 656 -4.01 -19.24 19.38
CA MET A 656 -5.46 -19.29 19.37
C MET A 656 -5.97 -20.73 19.18
N ASP A 657 -5.47 -21.47 18.20
CA ASP A 657 -5.87 -22.86 17.95
C ASP A 657 -5.52 -23.77 19.13
N GLN A 658 -4.38 -23.57 19.78
CA GLN A 658 -4.00 -24.29 20.99
C GLN A 658 -4.97 -24.03 22.15
N VAL A 659 -5.34 -22.76 22.36
CA VAL A 659 -6.30 -22.35 23.40
C VAL A 659 -7.68 -22.95 23.11
N ILE A 660 -8.17 -22.85 21.87
CA ILE A 660 -9.45 -23.43 21.45
C ILE A 660 -9.46 -24.94 21.66
N THR A 661 -8.40 -25.63 21.24
CA THR A 661 -8.26 -27.08 21.43
C THR A 661 -8.32 -27.46 22.90
N SER A 662 -7.70 -26.66 23.77
CA SER A 662 -7.79 -26.86 25.22
C SER A 662 -9.18 -26.60 25.78
N TRP A 663 -9.90 -25.59 25.28
CA TRP A 663 -11.26 -25.28 25.73
C TRP A 663 -12.32 -26.27 25.22
N GLN A 664 -12.04 -26.98 24.13
CA GLN A 664 -12.89 -28.04 23.59
C GLN A 664 -12.74 -29.35 24.36
N LYS A 665 -11.56 -29.63 24.94
CA LYS A 665 -11.36 -30.78 25.82
C LYS A 665 -12.24 -30.64 27.05
N SER A 666 -12.96 -31.71 27.39
CA SER A 666 -13.68 -31.76 28.66
C SER A 666 -12.73 -32.09 29.80
N SER A 667 -12.80 -31.30 30.88
CA SER A 667 -12.03 -31.55 32.11
C SER A 667 -12.57 -32.75 32.91
N SER A 668 -13.82 -33.17 32.66
CA SER A 668 -14.45 -34.32 33.33
C SER A 668 -15.61 -34.89 32.50
N PRO A 669 -15.87 -36.20 32.51
CA PRO A 669 -16.98 -36.81 31.74
C PRO A 669 -18.37 -36.22 32.05
N SER A 670 -18.55 -35.66 33.24
CA SER A 670 -19.82 -35.10 33.73
C SER A 670 -20.00 -33.61 33.48
N GLN A 671 -18.97 -32.89 33.04
CA GLN A 671 -19.03 -31.44 32.80
C GLN A 671 -18.91 -31.12 31.31
N PRO A 672 -19.75 -30.21 30.76
CA PRO A 672 -19.57 -29.73 29.40
C PRO A 672 -18.26 -28.93 29.30
N SER A 673 -17.58 -29.04 28.17
CA SER A 673 -16.34 -28.31 27.91
C SER A 673 -16.53 -26.79 28.01
N LEU A 674 -15.45 -26.04 28.31
CA LEU A 674 -15.49 -24.58 28.38
C LEU A 674 -16.05 -23.96 27.10
N TRP A 675 -15.69 -24.53 25.95
CA TRP A 675 -16.22 -24.14 24.63
C TRP A 675 -17.75 -24.24 24.57
N THR A 676 -18.31 -25.37 24.99
CA THR A 676 -19.77 -25.60 24.97
C THR A 676 -20.49 -24.64 25.91
N ARG A 677 -19.89 -24.36 27.07
CA ARG A 677 -20.41 -23.39 28.05
C ARG A 677 -20.41 -21.97 27.48
N MET A 678 -19.36 -21.56 26.77
CA MET A 678 -19.29 -20.27 26.08
C MET A 678 -20.32 -20.18 24.95
N GLN A 679 -20.47 -21.24 24.15
CA GLN A 679 -21.42 -21.29 23.03
C GLN A 679 -22.87 -21.15 23.50
N LYS A 680 -23.20 -21.61 24.71
CA LYS A 680 -24.52 -21.41 25.33
C LYS A 680 -24.81 -19.93 25.61
N GLN A 681 -23.77 -19.15 25.92
CA GLN A 681 -23.84 -17.72 26.23
C GLN A 681 -23.85 -16.86 24.96
N LYS A 682 -22.96 -17.11 23.99
CA LYS A 682 -22.88 -16.37 22.71
C LYS A 682 -22.50 -17.30 21.55
N THR A 683 -22.96 -16.98 20.34
CA THR A 683 -22.54 -17.70 19.13
C THR A 683 -21.07 -17.47 18.84
N LEU A 684 -20.28 -18.53 18.70
CA LEU A 684 -18.83 -18.48 18.56
C LEU A 684 -18.41 -18.46 17.09
N PHE A 685 -17.52 -17.53 16.75
CA PHE A 685 -16.86 -17.44 15.45
C PHE A 685 -15.35 -17.41 15.65
N LYS A 686 -14.59 -18.00 14.72
CA LYS A 686 -13.13 -17.98 14.73
C LYS A 686 -12.58 -17.55 13.39
N GLU A 687 -11.51 -16.77 13.44
CA GLU A 687 -10.69 -16.49 12.28
C GLU A 687 -9.86 -17.73 11.90
N SER A 688 -9.61 -17.94 10.60
CA SER A 688 -8.69 -18.96 10.12
C SER A 688 -7.96 -18.43 8.89
N GLN A 689 -6.72 -18.89 8.70
CA GLN A 689 -5.90 -18.50 7.54
C GLN A 689 -6.46 -19.00 6.20
N ALA A 690 -7.25 -20.10 6.22
CA ALA A 690 -7.71 -20.80 5.02
C ALA A 690 -9.11 -20.42 4.55
N THR A 691 -9.96 -19.87 5.42
CA THR A 691 -11.35 -19.50 5.08
C THR A 691 -11.45 -18.03 4.64
N GLY A 692 -12.44 -17.74 3.78
CA GLY A 692 -12.76 -16.37 3.38
C GLY A 692 -13.16 -15.54 4.62
N THR A 693 -12.40 -14.49 4.91
CA THR A 693 -12.64 -13.63 6.07
C THR A 693 -13.95 -12.86 5.99
N GLU A 694 -14.42 -12.58 4.78
CA GLU A 694 -15.69 -11.88 4.52
C GLU A 694 -16.90 -12.74 4.91
N ASP A 695 -16.86 -14.05 4.68
CA ASP A 695 -17.96 -14.96 5.04
C ASP A 695 -18.14 -15.05 6.56
N VAL A 696 -17.01 -15.15 7.29
CA VAL A 696 -17.00 -15.18 8.76
C VAL A 696 -17.53 -13.86 9.32
N LEU A 697 -17.10 -12.72 8.76
CA LEU A 697 -17.58 -11.40 9.18
C LEU A 697 -19.07 -11.22 8.94
N THR A 698 -19.55 -11.64 7.77
CA THR A 698 -20.98 -11.52 7.40
C THR A 698 -21.83 -12.37 8.32
N SER A 699 -21.39 -13.59 8.60
CA SER A 699 -22.04 -14.50 9.56
C SER A 699 -22.04 -13.93 10.98
N TYR A 700 -20.91 -13.35 11.42
CA TYR A 700 -20.80 -12.67 12.70
C TYR A 700 -21.78 -11.50 12.82
N THR A 701 -21.79 -10.61 11.82
CA THR A 701 -22.65 -9.43 11.75
C THR A 701 -24.12 -9.81 11.80
N SER A 702 -24.51 -10.83 11.04
CA SER A 702 -25.87 -11.39 11.07
C SER A 702 -26.23 -11.94 12.45
N ALA A 703 -25.32 -12.69 13.09
CA ALA A 703 -25.56 -13.25 14.42
C ALA A 703 -25.69 -12.17 15.51
N VAL A 704 -24.91 -11.09 15.44
CA VAL A 704 -24.99 -9.95 16.37
C VAL A 704 -26.33 -9.23 16.28
N ASN A 705 -26.88 -9.09 15.06
CA ASN A 705 -28.13 -8.38 14.82
C ASN A 705 -29.37 -9.24 15.07
N THR A 706 -29.30 -10.54 14.79
CA THR A 706 -30.46 -11.45 14.85
C THR A 706 -30.61 -12.11 16.22
N THR A 707 -29.50 -12.40 16.91
CA THR A 707 -29.53 -13.19 18.14
C THR A 707 -29.57 -12.26 19.35
N GLN A 708 -30.58 -12.42 20.22
CA GLN A 708 -30.65 -11.68 21.51
C GLN A 708 -29.42 -11.90 22.41
N LYS A 709 -28.72 -13.03 22.24
CA LYS A 709 -27.49 -13.38 22.96
C LYS A 709 -26.24 -12.66 22.44
N GLY A 710 -26.27 -12.20 21.19
CA GLY A 710 -25.11 -11.67 20.48
C GLY A 710 -24.09 -12.74 20.07
N ALA A 711 -22.89 -12.31 19.67
CA ALA A 711 -21.84 -13.17 19.12
C ALA A 711 -20.47 -12.88 19.72
N PHE A 712 -19.60 -13.88 19.71
CA PHE A 712 -18.22 -13.78 20.19
C PHE A 712 -17.24 -14.23 19.10
N LEU A 713 -16.38 -13.32 18.67
CA LEU A 713 -15.39 -13.53 17.61
C LEU A 713 -13.99 -13.68 18.20
N LEU A 714 -13.32 -14.78 17.85
CA LEU A 714 -11.92 -15.04 18.17
C LEU A 714 -11.09 -14.69 16.93
N ALA A 715 -10.25 -13.66 17.03
CA ALA A 715 -9.44 -13.12 15.95
C ALA A 715 -7.97 -13.02 16.36
N VAL A 716 -7.08 -12.74 15.41
CA VAL A 716 -5.62 -12.64 15.66
C VAL A 716 -5.15 -11.21 15.42
N LEU A 717 -4.26 -10.71 16.29
CA LEU A 717 -3.54 -9.44 16.12
C LEU A 717 -2.66 -9.52 14.88
N ASN A 718 -2.69 -8.48 14.04
CA ASN A 718 -2.08 -8.47 12.70
C ASN A 718 -2.66 -9.55 11.74
N GLY A 719 -3.79 -10.16 12.09
CA GLY A 719 -4.59 -10.98 11.19
C GLY A 719 -5.42 -10.12 10.24
N ARG A 720 -6.00 -10.74 9.20
CA ARG A 720 -6.78 -10.05 8.17
C ARG A 720 -8.00 -9.31 8.75
N LEU A 721 -8.68 -9.91 9.73
CA LEU A 721 -9.82 -9.27 10.40
C LEU A 721 -9.41 -8.09 11.29
N SER A 722 -8.15 -8.04 11.73
CA SER A 722 -7.61 -6.96 12.57
C SER A 722 -6.97 -5.81 11.80
N GLU A 723 -6.94 -5.87 10.45
CA GLU A 723 -6.28 -4.87 9.61
C GLU A 723 -7.27 -4.05 8.77
N GLY A 724 -8.37 -4.66 8.28
CA GLY A 724 -9.27 -4.02 7.32
C GLY A 724 -10.70 -3.76 7.78
N ILE A 725 -11.09 -4.16 8.99
CA ILE A 725 -12.50 -4.21 9.41
C ILE A 725 -12.77 -3.28 10.59
N ASN A 726 -13.97 -2.70 10.59
CA ASN A 726 -14.46 -1.79 11.63
C ASN A 726 -15.54 -2.50 12.46
N PHE A 727 -15.38 -2.52 13.79
CA PHE A 727 -16.36 -3.09 14.71
C PHE A 727 -17.18 -1.98 15.35
N SER A 728 -17.95 -1.25 14.55
CA SER A 728 -18.77 -0.13 15.05
C SER A 728 -20.01 -0.59 15.80
N ASP A 729 -20.44 0.22 16.77
CA ASP A 729 -21.70 0.06 17.49
C ASP A 729 -21.87 -1.33 18.11
N ARG A 730 -22.93 -2.05 17.69
CA ARG A 730 -23.31 -3.37 18.20
C ARG A 730 -22.26 -4.44 17.91
N LEU A 731 -21.42 -4.25 16.89
CA LEU A 731 -20.43 -5.23 16.47
C LEU A 731 -19.24 -5.33 17.44
N GLY A 732 -18.97 -4.29 18.24
CA GLY A 732 -17.74 -4.18 19.03
C GLY A 732 -17.93 -3.67 20.45
N ARG A 733 -19.01 -4.04 21.15
CA ARG A 733 -19.29 -3.54 22.51
C ARG A 733 -18.24 -3.94 23.55
N CYS A 734 -17.53 -5.04 23.32
CA CYS A 734 -16.35 -5.40 24.10
C CYS A 734 -15.22 -5.87 23.19
N VAL A 735 -14.03 -5.31 23.37
CA VAL A 735 -12.79 -5.79 22.78
C VAL A 735 -11.87 -6.31 23.87
N MET A 736 -11.44 -7.57 23.72
CA MET A 736 -10.51 -8.24 24.63
C MET A 736 -9.17 -8.43 23.92
N VAL A 737 -8.07 -7.98 24.51
CA VAL A 737 -6.72 -8.23 24.00
C VAL A 737 -6.03 -9.24 24.91
N ILE A 738 -5.69 -10.40 24.38
CA ILE A 738 -5.11 -11.51 25.14
C ILE A 738 -3.60 -11.53 24.95
N GLY A 739 -2.86 -11.24 26.01
CA GLY A 739 -1.40 -11.13 25.98
C GLY A 739 -0.90 -9.92 25.20
N LEU A 740 0.43 -9.92 24.97
CA LEU A 740 1.15 -8.92 24.19
C LEU A 740 1.81 -9.62 22.99
N PRO A 741 1.61 -9.16 21.73
CA PRO A 741 2.12 -9.77 20.51
C PRO A 741 3.61 -9.50 20.28
N TYR A 742 4.46 -9.82 21.25
CA TYR A 742 5.91 -9.75 21.03
C TYR A 742 6.35 -10.77 19.98
N ALA A 743 7.15 -10.31 19.03
CA ALA A 743 7.81 -11.19 18.09
C ALA A 743 8.73 -12.17 18.83
N ASN A 744 8.93 -13.36 18.26
CA ASN A 744 9.77 -14.37 18.89
C ASN A 744 11.25 -13.93 18.83
N PRO A 745 11.89 -13.63 19.97
CA PRO A 745 13.26 -13.11 19.99
C PRO A 745 14.30 -14.16 19.56
N ASN A 746 13.92 -15.43 19.50
CA ASN A 746 14.83 -16.51 19.12
C ASN A 746 15.04 -16.63 17.62
N THR A 747 14.14 -16.06 16.82
CA THR A 747 14.21 -16.11 15.35
C THR A 747 15.41 -15.34 14.83
N ALA A 748 16.05 -15.85 13.77
CA ALA A 748 17.23 -15.21 13.20
C ALA A 748 16.92 -13.78 12.74
N GLU A 749 15.75 -13.58 12.14
CA GLU A 749 15.27 -12.27 11.67
C GLU A 749 15.16 -11.25 12.80
N GLN A 750 14.55 -11.62 13.92
CA GLN A 750 14.39 -10.70 15.05
C GLN A 750 15.71 -10.39 15.74
N LYS A 751 16.61 -11.39 15.87
CA LYS A 751 17.97 -11.15 16.37
C LYS A 751 18.73 -10.15 15.53
N ALA A 752 18.66 -10.29 14.20
CA ALA A 752 19.31 -9.36 13.28
C ALA A 752 18.71 -7.95 13.34
N LYS A 753 17.39 -7.82 13.44
CA LYS A 753 16.73 -6.52 13.65
C LYS A 753 17.16 -5.86 14.95
N ILE A 754 17.17 -6.61 16.05
CA ILE A 754 17.60 -6.12 17.36
C ILE A 754 19.07 -5.70 17.32
N ALA A 755 19.96 -6.53 16.79
CA ALA A 755 21.38 -6.21 16.68
C ALA A 755 21.64 -4.93 15.87
N TYR A 756 20.90 -4.75 14.79
CA TYR A 756 20.99 -3.53 13.98
C TYR A 756 20.51 -2.28 14.72
N ILE A 757 19.43 -2.39 15.50
CA ILE A 757 18.94 -1.28 16.34
C ILE A 757 19.94 -0.96 17.44
N GLU A 758 20.53 -1.98 18.06
CA GLU A 758 21.58 -1.83 19.06
C GLU A 758 22.80 -1.11 18.47
N GLU A 759 23.24 -1.48 17.27
CA GLU A 759 24.34 -0.84 16.55
C GLU A 759 24.06 0.64 16.26
N LYS A 760 22.87 0.97 15.73
CA LYS A 760 22.47 2.37 15.48
C LYS A 760 22.34 3.17 16.78
N ALA A 761 21.82 2.57 17.85
CA ALA A 761 21.72 3.23 19.14
C ALA A 761 23.11 3.58 19.71
N VAL A 762 24.06 2.65 19.63
CA VAL A 762 25.45 2.89 20.04
C VAL A 762 26.08 4.00 19.20
N ALA A 763 25.88 4.00 17.89
CA ALA A 763 26.38 5.06 17.01
C ALA A 763 25.80 6.44 17.35
N ALA A 764 24.57 6.50 17.88
CA ALA A 764 23.92 7.71 18.36
C ALA A 764 24.22 8.05 19.83
N GLY A 765 25.09 7.29 20.53
CA GLY A 765 25.42 7.49 21.94
C GLY A 765 24.34 7.05 22.94
N LEU A 766 23.36 6.25 22.50
CA LEU A 766 22.26 5.75 23.31
C LEU A 766 22.54 4.34 23.86
N GLN A 767 21.81 3.93 24.90
CA GLN A 767 21.93 2.59 25.47
C GLN A 767 21.30 1.53 24.54
N ALA A 768 22.13 0.65 23.98
CA ALA A 768 21.75 -0.42 23.06
C ALA A 768 20.53 -1.23 23.52
N LYS A 769 20.60 -1.80 24.74
CA LYS A 769 19.55 -2.70 25.27
C LYS A 769 18.22 -1.98 25.52
N GLU A 770 18.29 -0.70 25.87
CA GLU A 770 17.09 0.11 26.09
C GLU A 770 16.39 0.40 24.77
N ALA A 771 17.14 0.81 23.75
CA ALA A 771 16.61 1.04 22.40
C ALA A 771 16.01 -0.24 21.79
N ALA A 772 16.66 -1.40 21.94
CA ALA A 772 16.13 -2.68 21.51
C ALA A 772 14.81 -3.05 22.20
N ARG A 773 14.73 -2.83 23.51
CA ARG A 773 13.51 -3.07 24.30
C ARG A 773 12.41 -2.09 23.91
N GLU A 774 12.75 -0.83 23.71
CA GLU A 774 11.81 0.21 23.30
C GLU A 774 11.19 -0.12 21.94
N PHE A 775 12.01 -0.54 20.97
CA PHE A 775 11.56 -1.02 19.67
C PHE A 775 10.58 -2.18 19.78
N ALA A 776 10.92 -3.20 20.58
CA ALA A 776 10.06 -4.37 20.77
C ALA A 776 8.71 -3.98 21.40
N ASP A 777 8.75 -3.10 22.39
CA ASP A 777 7.55 -2.56 23.05
C ASP A 777 6.72 -1.69 22.06
N ASN A 778 7.35 -0.85 21.23
CA ASN A 778 6.66 0.01 20.26
C ASN A 778 5.96 -0.80 19.18
N ASN A 779 6.65 -1.80 18.61
CA ASN A 779 6.07 -2.69 17.59
C ASN A 779 4.87 -3.47 18.17
N CYS A 780 5.03 -4.02 19.37
CA CYS A 780 3.98 -4.72 20.09
C CYS A 780 2.75 -3.83 20.34
N MET A 781 2.96 -2.61 20.86
CA MET A 781 1.88 -1.70 21.19
C MET A 781 1.20 -1.10 19.97
N ARG A 782 1.89 -0.93 18.84
CA ARG A 782 1.28 -0.50 17.57
C ARG A 782 0.19 -1.48 17.12
N SER A 783 0.48 -2.79 17.14
CA SER A 783 -0.51 -3.82 16.81
C SER A 783 -1.70 -3.85 17.78
N VAL A 784 -1.43 -3.65 19.08
CA VAL A 784 -2.48 -3.60 20.11
C VAL A 784 -3.37 -2.37 19.93
N ASN A 785 -2.77 -1.19 19.75
CA ASN A 785 -3.48 0.08 19.54
C ASN A 785 -4.33 0.02 18.27
N GLN A 786 -3.83 -0.63 17.20
CA GLN A 786 -4.59 -0.82 15.96
C GLN A 786 -5.83 -1.70 16.18
N ALA A 787 -5.72 -2.77 16.95
CA ALA A 787 -6.86 -3.63 17.26
C ALA A 787 -7.90 -2.90 18.14
N ILE A 788 -7.43 -2.12 19.12
CA ILE A 788 -8.30 -1.37 20.03
C ILE A 788 -9.01 -0.21 19.31
N GLY A 789 -8.31 0.52 18.43
CA GLY A 789 -8.86 1.64 17.66
C GLY A 789 -9.99 1.27 16.70
N ARG A 790 -10.29 -0.02 16.54
CA ARG A 790 -11.42 -0.50 15.72
C ARG A 790 -12.74 -0.58 16.47
N ALA A 791 -12.68 -0.55 17.80
CA ALA A 791 -13.83 -0.73 18.68
C ALA A 791 -14.77 0.48 18.68
N VAL A 792 -14.28 1.66 18.33
CA VAL A 792 -15.05 2.90 18.42
C VAL A 792 -14.80 3.80 17.22
N ARG A 793 -15.88 4.36 16.65
CA ARG A 793 -15.79 5.09 15.37
C ARG A 793 -16.33 6.52 15.37
N HIS A 794 -17.33 6.82 16.19
CA HIS A 794 -17.90 8.17 16.26
C HIS A 794 -18.11 8.62 17.71
N LYS A 795 -18.37 9.92 17.91
CA LYS A 795 -18.54 10.56 19.23
C LYS A 795 -19.55 9.85 20.13
N GLY A 796 -20.66 9.38 19.56
CA GLY A 796 -21.71 8.67 20.30
C GLY A 796 -21.45 7.18 20.58
N ASP A 797 -20.38 6.60 20.04
CA ASP A 797 -20.11 5.17 20.17
C ASP A 797 -19.44 4.87 21.52
N TRP A 798 -19.62 3.64 22.02
CA TRP A 798 -19.16 3.21 23.32
C TRP A 798 -18.75 1.73 23.31
N SER A 799 -17.67 1.43 24.02
CA SER A 799 -17.10 0.08 24.08
C SER A 799 -16.29 -0.13 25.36
N ALA A 800 -16.24 -1.38 25.83
CA ALA A 800 -15.33 -1.81 26.88
C ALA A 800 -14.07 -2.47 26.28
N ILE A 801 -12.90 -2.10 26.78
CA ILE A 801 -11.61 -2.65 26.36
C ILE A 801 -10.96 -3.36 27.56
N LEU A 802 -10.77 -4.67 27.43
CA LEU A 802 -10.19 -5.52 28.47
C LEU A 802 -8.83 -6.03 28.03
N LEU A 803 -7.79 -5.72 28.79
CA LEU A 803 -6.40 -6.06 28.46
C LEU A 803 -5.91 -7.19 29.38
N PHE A 804 -5.84 -8.42 28.87
CA PHE A 804 -5.43 -9.60 29.65
C PHE A 804 -3.91 -9.81 29.57
N ASP A 805 -3.16 -9.25 30.52
CA ASP A 805 -1.76 -9.57 30.80
C ASP A 805 -1.32 -8.75 32.02
N ALA A 806 -0.53 -9.35 32.92
CA ALA A 806 0.08 -8.62 34.04
C ALA A 806 0.93 -7.42 33.59
N ARG A 807 1.54 -7.50 32.40
CA ARG A 807 2.43 -6.44 31.85
C ARG A 807 1.70 -5.16 31.48
N TYR A 808 0.38 -5.18 31.24
CA TYR A 808 -0.39 -3.96 31.00
C TYR A 808 -0.50 -3.05 32.24
N ALA A 809 -0.18 -3.57 33.44
CA ALA A 809 -0.07 -2.75 34.65
C ALA A 809 1.25 -1.96 34.74
N GLN A 810 2.24 -2.25 33.90
CA GLN A 810 3.54 -1.57 33.93
C GLN A 810 3.44 -0.18 33.30
N LYS A 811 3.96 0.84 33.99
CA LYS A 811 3.97 2.24 33.54
C LYS A 811 4.50 2.40 32.11
N ARG A 812 5.60 1.71 31.78
CA ARG A 812 6.21 1.73 30.42
C ARG A 812 5.26 1.29 29.29
N ILE A 813 4.33 0.36 29.56
CA ILE A 813 3.37 -0.14 28.57
C ILE A 813 2.16 0.79 28.53
N GLN A 814 1.73 1.28 29.68
CA GLN A 814 0.63 2.24 29.78
C GLN A 814 0.94 3.55 29.07
N GLU A 815 2.18 4.05 29.15
CA GLU A 815 2.59 5.29 28.47
C GLU A 815 2.45 5.22 26.95
N LYS A 816 2.62 4.02 26.38
CA LYS A 816 2.50 3.72 24.94
C LYS A 816 1.06 3.50 24.47
N LEU A 817 0.08 3.53 25.37
CA LEU A 817 -1.33 3.58 24.99
C LEU A 817 -1.72 4.99 24.54
N PRO A 818 -2.65 5.12 23.58
CA PRO A 818 -3.23 6.39 23.16
C PRO A 818 -3.75 7.22 24.33
N GLY A 819 -3.65 8.54 24.23
CA GLY A 819 -4.04 9.47 25.30
C GLY A 819 -5.48 9.27 25.79
N TRP A 820 -6.41 9.00 24.88
CA TRP A 820 -7.82 8.77 25.21
C TRP A 820 -8.08 7.47 26.00
N ILE A 821 -7.27 6.43 25.77
CA ILE A 821 -7.32 5.19 26.56
C ILE A 821 -6.71 5.44 27.94
N LYS A 822 -5.57 6.15 28.00
CA LYS A 822 -4.90 6.53 29.25
C LYS A 822 -5.81 7.37 30.16
N ALA A 823 -6.58 8.28 29.59
CA ALA A 823 -7.56 9.08 30.33
C ALA A 823 -8.65 8.21 30.97
N SER A 824 -9.10 7.16 30.28
CA SER A 824 -10.10 6.20 30.80
C SER A 824 -9.53 5.23 31.86
N LEU A 825 -8.21 4.98 31.85
CA LEU A 825 -7.52 4.14 32.84
C LEU A 825 -7.51 4.74 34.27
N GLY A 826 -7.67 6.07 34.41
CA GLY A 826 -7.82 6.77 35.70
C GLY A 826 -6.53 6.96 36.49
N GLY A 827 -6.23 8.22 36.89
CA GLY A 827 -4.96 8.71 37.49
C GLY A 827 -4.59 8.23 38.91
N GLY A 828 -5.02 7.04 39.33
CA GLY A 828 -4.68 6.45 40.64
C GLY A 828 -5.08 4.99 40.81
N MET A 829 -5.62 4.35 39.76
CA MET A 829 -6.16 2.99 39.79
C MET A 829 -5.33 1.99 38.96
N GLY A 830 -4.06 2.32 38.72
CA GLY A 830 -3.09 1.53 37.93
C GLY A 830 -2.50 0.30 38.63
N ALA A 831 -2.85 0.02 39.89
CA ALA A 831 -2.54 -1.26 40.53
C ALA A 831 -3.65 -2.25 40.14
N GLY A 832 -3.30 -3.28 39.37
CA GLY A 832 -4.26 -4.14 38.68
C GLY A 832 -5.48 -4.51 39.52
N ARG A 833 -6.66 -4.11 39.02
CA ARG A 833 -7.93 -4.38 39.68
C ARG A 833 -8.06 -5.89 39.85
N LYS A 834 -8.37 -6.34 41.08
CA LYS A 834 -8.81 -7.71 41.30
C LYS A 834 -9.96 -8.00 40.33
N PHE A 835 -9.99 -9.19 39.75
CA PHE A 835 -10.96 -9.59 38.73
C PHE A 835 -12.41 -9.20 39.07
N ARG A 836 -12.81 -9.36 40.34
CA ARG A 836 -14.14 -8.98 40.85
C ARG A 836 -14.48 -7.49 40.66
N ASN A 837 -13.52 -6.59 40.84
CA ASN A 837 -13.72 -5.15 40.67
C ASN A 837 -13.90 -4.80 39.18
N VAL A 838 -13.23 -5.53 38.29
CA VAL A 838 -13.42 -5.39 36.83
C VAL A 838 -14.82 -5.83 36.44
N GLU A 839 -15.29 -6.96 36.96
CA GLU A 839 -16.64 -7.48 36.69
C GLU A 839 -17.73 -6.50 37.15
N VAL A 840 -17.62 -5.97 38.38
CA VAL A 840 -18.59 -5.00 38.92
C VAL A 840 -18.56 -3.70 38.11
N GLY A 841 -17.38 -3.18 37.78
CA GLY A 841 -17.23 -1.97 36.96
C GLY A 841 -17.81 -2.14 35.55
N LEU A 842 -17.59 -3.29 34.93
CA LEU A 842 -18.12 -3.62 33.61
C LEU A 842 -19.65 -3.69 33.60
N LYS A 843 -20.24 -4.35 34.60
CA LYS A 843 -21.70 -4.40 34.77
C LYS A 843 -22.30 -3.01 34.97
N ALA A 844 -21.67 -2.18 35.81
CA ALA A 844 -22.12 -0.81 36.04
C ALA A 844 -22.02 0.06 34.77
N PHE A 845 -20.95 -0.10 33.98
CA PHE A 845 -20.77 0.59 32.71
C PHE A 845 -21.90 0.28 31.72
N TYR A 846 -22.18 -1.01 31.48
CA TYR A 846 -23.24 -1.40 30.55
C TYR A 846 -24.64 -1.07 31.08
N ALA A 847 -24.89 -1.16 32.39
CA ALA A 847 -26.15 -0.75 32.97
C ALA A 847 -26.42 0.75 32.75
N ARG A 848 -25.40 1.59 32.94
CA ARG A 848 -25.48 3.03 32.66
C ARG A 848 -25.75 3.29 31.18
N LYS A 849 -25.02 2.65 30.27
CA LYS A 849 -25.23 2.83 28.82
C LYS A 849 -26.58 2.36 28.34
N LYS A 850 -27.08 1.24 28.89
CA LYS A 850 -28.43 0.78 28.59
C LYS A 850 -29.50 1.77 29.06
N ALA A 851 -29.30 2.41 30.22
CA ALA A 851 -30.20 3.45 30.72
C ALA A 851 -30.13 4.77 29.93
N GLU A 852 -29.01 5.06 29.27
CA GLU A 852 -28.89 6.21 28.35
C GLU A 852 -29.53 5.93 26.97
N GLU A 853 -29.68 4.66 26.58
CA GLU A 853 -30.32 4.23 25.31
C GLU A 853 -31.84 4.04 25.41
N THR A 854 -32.39 3.87 26.61
CA THR A 854 -33.84 3.80 26.90
C THR A 854 -34.37 5.15 27.32
#